data_AF-A0A2U3MXD8-F1
#
_entry.id   AF-A0A2U3MXD8-F1
#
_cell.length_a   1.000
_cell.length_b   1.000
_cell.length_c   1.000
_cell.angle_alpha   90.00
_cell.angle_beta   90.00
_cell.angle_gamma   90.00
#
_symmetry.space_group_name_H-M   'P 1'
#
loop_
_entity.id
_entity.type
_entity.pdbx_description
1 polymer ?
#
loop_
_entity_poly.entity_id
_entity_poly.type
_entity_poly.pdbx_seq_one_letter_code
_entity_poly.pdbx_strand_id
1 'polypeptide(L)'
;MKTKLLLPFALTGLVSALTACGGESSHINENPYQGVVTSTNGCQASEGGNCQTFALDYPVAGLNFDCSSDTTNHFATAFDAGNIANGGCKVGDRIKFFIQGSQSSRTVNLGFVNLSKIRPEQVISGTKIRIAYLSLLDLATGLTDAEAKSMSMEDNTFKTLVGIIRVLQAVQVSNSNFQSDIQPITLTGALKDKLSTITSDIEAKDFLDGSYVEKLNPWLNISAIDEQAAQAVAKKLIYQANVATYSAGAANTSFLNTDIKGFMAKSQSQANSYSIAEMFLLTTRQGYTLGYATQWNGKPKLQTNDTLSDLASNLLIFQVSPKKFNLNTQDKWLDPLSYKTVKPLELQSPDKAENNISIYQGTLIADTAIPGTQDYYQRLINAKTTGDASIFGKWKQNIDGEQFNDGTVDIIKTDHATYLDKKIFKTKDNVAKGEKYIFPLYATLDVKFDKVAGATSSIAPTKLSIVIDENGDIRTNLATDGKLSSDQCPDIDPVTYKDSNGVQQYRIGTVGTTNTSADKREQSIYIRMLLSSPVFGNLDGVAAGIQPSQSTSLRLNLMNLLQDNVKGGIFILGYRTYIDDSTGKTLVTTVPSWTNPYAKFQHIYNTAEDNTSTQEMKDIALRQSGYFEGNVTLPACYQLKTKI
;
A
#
# COMPACT_ATOMS: atom_id res chain seq x y z
N MET A 1 31.22 22.26 52.53
CA MET A 1 30.26 23.22 53.13
C MET A 1 29.56 23.96 52.01
N LYS A 2 28.24 24.14 52.16
CA LYS A 2 27.28 24.55 51.12
C LYS A 2 27.66 25.83 50.38
N THR A 3 27.74 25.77 49.05
CA THR A 3 27.64 26.93 48.17
C THR A 3 26.54 26.67 47.15
N LYS A 4 25.44 27.41 47.30
CA LYS A 4 24.24 27.31 46.48
C LYS A 4 24.54 27.75 45.05
N LEU A 5 24.12 26.91 44.11
CA LEU A 5 24.12 27.17 42.66
C LEU A 5 23.09 28.28 42.35
N LEU A 6 23.54 29.39 41.77
CA LEU A 6 22.69 30.44 41.20
C LEU A 6 22.38 30.09 39.75
N LEU A 7 21.12 29.79 39.45
CA LEU A 7 20.53 29.78 38.11
C LEU A 7 19.65 31.03 37.99
N PRO A 8 19.84 31.91 36.99
CA PRO A 8 18.83 32.90 36.66
C PRO A 8 17.73 32.23 35.81
N PHE A 9 16.62 31.90 36.47
CA PHE A 9 15.32 31.75 35.81
C PHE A 9 14.85 33.14 35.36
N ALA A 10 14.66 33.33 34.06
CA ALA A 10 13.91 34.46 33.50
C ALA A 10 12.90 33.93 32.47
N LEU A 11 11.68 34.47 32.56
CA LEU A 11 10.48 34.22 31.74
C LEU A 11 9.58 33.02 32.12
N THR A 12 8.99 33.08 33.32
CA THR A 12 7.58 32.73 33.54
C THR A 12 6.79 34.03 33.67
N GLY A 13 6.27 34.54 32.57
CA GLY A 13 5.57 35.83 32.54
C GLY A 13 4.80 36.08 31.24
N LEU A 14 4.26 35.04 30.61
CA LEU A 14 3.45 35.19 29.38
C LEU A 14 2.42 34.06 29.22
N VAL A 15 1.63 33.76 30.27
CA VAL A 15 0.46 32.84 30.17
C VAL A 15 -0.77 33.35 30.96
N SER A 16 -0.86 34.65 31.25
CA SER A 16 -2.03 35.21 31.94
C SER A 16 -2.66 36.43 31.25
N ALA A 17 -2.39 36.61 29.96
CA ALA A 17 -3.01 37.66 29.13
C ALA A 17 -3.86 37.12 27.95
N LEU A 18 -4.31 35.85 28.00
CA LEU A 18 -5.20 35.26 26.98
C LEU A 18 -6.50 34.67 27.55
N THR A 19 -6.86 35.00 28.79
CA THR A 19 -8.17 34.70 29.36
C THR A 19 -8.82 35.98 29.87
N ALA A 20 -9.13 36.90 28.97
CA ALA A 20 -10.03 38.03 29.20
C ALA A 20 -10.56 38.57 27.87
N CYS A 21 -11.63 37.96 27.35
CA CYS A 21 -12.78 38.64 26.73
C CYS A 21 -13.79 37.57 26.31
N GLY A 22 -14.45 36.98 27.30
CA GLY A 22 -15.74 36.33 27.11
C GLY A 22 -16.83 37.32 27.45
N GLY A 23 -17.81 37.46 26.55
CA GLY A 23 -19.15 37.93 26.90
C GLY A 23 -19.49 39.35 26.45
N GLU A 24 -19.59 39.58 25.14
CA GLU A 24 -20.52 40.56 24.56
C GLU A 24 -20.90 40.07 23.15
N SER A 25 -22.20 40.02 22.84
CA SER A 25 -22.71 39.69 21.51
C SER A 25 -22.35 40.82 20.55
N SER A 26 -21.12 40.81 20.06
CA SER A 26 -20.75 41.61 18.92
C SER A 26 -21.28 40.89 17.69
N HIS A 27 -22.20 41.53 16.96
CA HIS A 27 -22.28 41.32 15.53
C HIS A 27 -20.92 41.72 14.97
N ILE A 28 -20.00 40.76 14.89
CA ILE A 28 -18.80 40.90 14.08
C ILE A 28 -19.35 41.04 12.66
N ASN A 29 -19.31 42.26 12.13
CA ASN A 29 -19.38 42.45 10.69
C ASN A 29 -18.09 41.83 10.15
N GLU A 30 -18.10 40.52 9.97
CA GLU A 30 -17.07 39.83 9.23
C GLU A 30 -16.98 40.55 7.90
N ASN A 31 -15.80 41.09 7.61
CA ASN A 31 -15.59 41.72 6.34
C ASN A 31 -15.90 40.66 5.27
N PRO A 32 -16.91 40.83 4.40
CA PRO A 32 -17.30 39.79 3.44
C PRO A 32 -16.21 39.53 2.39
N TYR A 33 -15.13 40.32 2.41
CA TYR A 33 -13.93 40.16 1.61
C TYR A 33 -12.75 39.55 2.38
N GLN A 34 -12.88 39.26 3.68
CA GLN A 34 -11.87 38.50 4.44
C GLN A 34 -11.95 37.02 4.09
N GLY A 35 -10.79 36.40 3.94
CA GLY A 35 -10.67 34.97 3.75
C GLY A 35 -10.51 34.22 5.07
N VAL A 36 -10.05 32.97 5.00
CA VAL A 36 -9.90 32.10 6.19
C VAL A 36 -8.47 32.07 6.72
N VAL A 37 -8.31 32.23 8.03
CA VAL A 37 -7.05 31.94 8.73
C VAL A 37 -7.09 30.48 9.18
N THR A 38 -6.04 29.73 8.85
CA THR A 38 -5.97 28.29 9.15
C THR A 38 -4.90 27.97 10.18
N SER A 39 -5.21 27.01 11.06
CA SER A 39 -4.21 26.35 11.90
C SER A 39 -3.75 25.02 11.25
N THR A 40 -2.60 24.51 11.65
CA THR A 40 -1.99 23.35 11.00
C THR A 40 -2.55 22.03 11.54
N ASN A 41 -2.88 21.09 10.65
CA ASN A 41 -3.17 19.67 10.91
C ASN A 41 -4.42 19.30 11.72
N GLY A 42 -5.19 20.25 12.27
CA GLY A 42 -6.39 19.89 13.05
C GLY A 42 -6.04 19.19 14.35
N CYS A 43 -6.87 18.23 14.78
CA CYS A 43 -6.59 17.46 15.99
C CYS A 43 -5.43 16.47 15.78
N GLN A 44 -4.77 16.08 16.88
CA GLN A 44 -3.74 15.03 16.84
C GLN A 44 -4.16 13.78 17.61
N ALA A 45 -3.74 12.60 17.15
CA ALA A 45 -4.08 11.32 17.79
C ALA A 45 -3.55 11.18 19.24
N SER A 46 -2.58 12.00 19.64
CA SER A 46 -2.11 12.11 21.02
C SER A 46 -3.11 12.80 21.97
N GLU A 47 -4.15 13.45 21.45
CA GLU A 47 -5.14 14.23 22.19
C GLU A 47 -6.39 13.41 22.54
N GLY A 48 -6.22 12.33 23.31
CA GLY A 48 -7.36 11.70 24.02
C GLY A 48 -8.33 10.84 23.19
N GLY A 49 -7.83 10.04 22.24
CA GLY A 49 -8.55 8.89 21.67
C GLY A 49 -9.70 9.19 20.69
N ASN A 50 -10.10 10.45 20.54
CA ASN A 50 -11.24 10.87 19.70
C ASN A 50 -10.84 11.52 18.38
N CYS A 51 -9.55 11.57 18.04
CA CYS A 51 -9.06 12.13 16.79
C CYS A 51 -8.80 11.04 15.74
N GLN A 52 -9.31 11.27 14.53
CA GLN A 52 -9.09 10.45 13.35
C GLN A 52 -8.18 11.20 12.37
N THR A 53 -6.92 10.77 12.29
CA THR A 53 -5.94 11.30 11.34
C THR A 53 -6.17 10.75 9.94
N PHE A 54 -6.03 11.60 8.92
CA PHE A 54 -6.07 11.21 7.52
C PHE A 54 -4.81 11.65 6.78
N ALA A 55 -4.52 10.99 5.66
CA ALA A 55 -3.46 11.33 4.72
C ALA A 55 -4.02 11.36 3.30
N LEU A 56 -3.55 12.29 2.47
CA LEU A 56 -3.92 12.36 1.06
C LEU A 56 -3.00 11.47 0.22
N ASP A 57 -3.55 10.67 -0.68
CA ASP A 57 -2.78 9.87 -1.64
C ASP A 57 -2.01 10.73 -2.66
N TYR A 58 -2.58 11.89 -2.99
CA TYR A 58 -1.93 12.99 -3.67
C TYR A 58 -1.35 13.96 -2.62
N PRO A 59 -0.02 14.11 -2.53
CA PRO A 59 0.65 14.84 -1.45
C PRO A 59 0.49 16.37 -1.56
N VAL A 60 -0.64 16.92 -1.09
CA VAL A 60 -0.91 18.36 -1.08
C VAL A 60 -0.86 18.94 0.33
N ALA A 61 0.17 19.73 0.63
CA ALA A 61 0.23 20.54 1.85
C ALA A 61 -0.42 21.91 1.64
N GLY A 62 -1.01 22.47 2.69
CA GLY A 62 -1.70 23.76 2.67
C GLY A 62 -3.14 23.69 2.17
N LEU A 63 -3.67 22.49 1.91
CA LEU A 63 -5.06 22.29 1.49
C LEU A 63 -5.99 22.59 2.66
N ASN A 64 -6.95 23.51 2.48
CA ASN A 64 -7.86 23.89 3.55
C ASN A 64 -8.87 22.77 3.84
N PHE A 65 -9.19 22.57 5.10
CA PHE A 65 -10.27 21.68 5.51
C PHE A 65 -10.99 22.14 6.78
N ASP A 66 -12.28 21.84 6.83
CA ASP A 66 -13.14 22.08 8.00
C ASP A 66 -13.72 20.75 8.50
N CYS A 67 -13.75 20.57 9.81
CA CYS A 67 -14.35 19.41 10.46
C CYS A 67 -15.79 19.74 10.87
N SER A 68 -16.76 18.87 10.57
CA SER A 68 -18.18 19.17 10.85
C SER A 68 -18.51 19.49 12.32
N SER A 69 -17.75 18.95 13.27
CA SER A 69 -17.91 19.21 14.70
C SER A 69 -17.16 20.44 15.21
N ASP A 70 -16.31 21.06 14.39
CA ASP A 70 -15.59 22.29 14.70
C ASP A 70 -16.09 23.42 13.79
N THR A 71 -17.03 24.21 14.31
CA THR A 71 -17.66 25.30 13.58
C THR A 71 -16.88 26.62 13.70
N THR A 72 -15.73 26.62 14.36
CA THR A 72 -14.97 27.84 14.69
C THR A 72 -13.62 27.88 14.00
N ASN A 73 -12.94 26.74 13.91
CA ASN A 73 -11.59 26.67 13.38
C ASN A 73 -11.56 26.14 11.95
N HIS A 74 -10.65 26.72 11.16
CA HIS A 74 -10.28 26.21 9.85
C HIS A 74 -8.87 25.63 9.90
N PHE A 75 -8.65 24.57 9.14
CA PHE A 75 -7.38 23.85 9.18
C PHE A 75 -6.74 23.78 7.80
N ALA A 76 -5.44 23.49 7.77
CA ALA A 76 -4.72 23.18 6.55
C ALA A 76 -3.86 21.94 6.75
N THR A 77 -3.78 21.11 5.70
CA THR A 77 -2.91 19.94 5.69
C THR A 77 -1.43 20.34 5.76
N ALA A 78 -0.57 19.49 6.32
CA ALA A 78 0.87 19.67 6.26
C ALA A 78 1.62 18.36 6.02
N PHE A 79 2.86 18.49 5.56
CA PHE A 79 3.75 17.34 5.45
C PHE A 79 4.24 16.91 6.83
N ASP A 80 4.18 15.61 7.11
CA ASP A 80 4.95 15.01 8.18
C ASP A 80 6.41 14.73 7.76
N ALA A 81 7.18 14.15 8.68
CA ALA A 81 8.55 13.73 8.44
C ALA A 81 8.70 12.66 7.33
N GLY A 82 7.61 12.00 6.94
CA GLY A 82 7.54 11.05 5.82
C GLY A 82 7.16 11.70 4.49
N ASN A 83 7.03 13.03 4.43
CA ASN A 83 6.49 13.79 3.30
C ASN A 83 5.07 13.33 2.89
N ILE A 84 4.28 12.87 3.85
CA ILE A 84 2.86 12.56 3.67
C ILE A 84 2.06 13.80 4.08
N ALA A 85 1.19 14.27 3.20
CA ALA A 85 0.28 15.38 3.52
C ALA A 85 -0.87 14.86 4.38
N ASN A 86 -0.99 15.34 5.60
CA ASN A 86 -1.95 14.84 6.58
C ASN A 86 -2.77 15.95 7.26
N GLY A 87 -3.82 15.52 7.96
CA GLY A 87 -4.66 16.33 8.84
C GLY A 87 -5.47 15.42 9.77
N GLY A 88 -6.32 16.00 10.61
CA GLY A 88 -7.15 15.25 11.54
C GLY A 88 -8.43 15.97 11.94
N CYS A 89 -9.50 15.19 12.04
CA CYS A 89 -10.80 15.62 12.57
C CYS A 89 -11.28 14.65 13.66
N LYS A 90 -12.35 14.98 14.39
CA LYS A 90 -12.89 14.04 15.38
C LYS A 90 -13.50 12.84 14.68
N VAL A 91 -13.48 11.69 15.34
CA VAL A 91 -14.12 10.47 14.85
C VAL A 91 -15.60 10.76 14.54
N GLY A 92 -16.04 10.39 13.33
CA GLY A 92 -17.41 10.61 12.86
C GLY A 92 -17.61 11.93 12.11
N ASP A 93 -16.62 12.81 12.05
CA ASP A 93 -16.72 14.05 11.29
C ASP A 93 -16.82 13.83 9.77
N ARG A 94 -17.57 14.73 9.14
CA ARG A 94 -17.47 15.02 7.72
C ARG A 94 -16.44 16.14 7.54
N ILE A 95 -15.52 15.94 6.61
CA ILE A 95 -14.50 16.93 6.24
C ILE A 95 -14.97 17.67 5.00
N LYS A 96 -14.98 19.00 5.03
CA LYS A 96 -15.09 19.84 3.83
C LYS A 96 -13.69 20.20 3.35
N PHE A 97 -13.32 19.88 2.11
CA PHE A 97 -12.05 20.30 1.51
C PHE A 97 -12.23 21.47 0.56
N PHE A 98 -11.29 22.42 0.60
CA PHE A 98 -11.34 23.60 -0.26
C PHE A 98 -9.95 24.28 -0.39
N ILE A 99 -9.85 25.26 -1.29
CA ILE A 99 -8.69 26.15 -1.40
C ILE A 99 -9.18 27.59 -1.20
N GLN A 100 -8.65 28.26 -0.18
CA GLN A 100 -8.93 29.67 0.11
C GLN A 100 -7.77 30.32 0.87
N GLY A 101 -7.46 31.57 0.50
CA GLY A 101 -6.46 32.41 1.19
C GLY A 101 -7.06 33.15 2.38
N SER A 102 -6.23 33.77 3.22
CA SER A 102 -6.72 34.63 4.32
C SER A 102 -7.13 36.02 3.82
N GLN A 103 -6.66 36.40 2.63
CA GLN A 103 -6.98 37.68 1.96
C GLN A 103 -7.90 37.51 0.75
N SER A 104 -8.58 36.36 0.63
CA SER A 104 -9.48 36.07 -0.48
C SER A 104 -10.81 35.53 0.04
N SER A 105 -11.91 36.19 -0.31
CA SER A 105 -13.25 35.62 -0.15
C SER A 105 -13.59 34.56 -1.20
N ARG A 106 -12.74 34.40 -2.23
CA ARG A 106 -12.93 33.40 -3.29
C ARG A 106 -12.42 32.02 -2.90
N THR A 107 -13.23 31.02 -3.22
CA THR A 107 -13.01 29.63 -2.82
C THR A 107 -13.04 28.69 -4.02
N VAL A 108 -12.17 27.68 -4.01
CA VAL A 108 -12.30 26.48 -4.84
C VAL A 108 -12.83 25.34 -3.97
N ASN A 109 -14.07 24.93 -4.18
CA ASN A 109 -14.70 23.85 -3.44
C ASN A 109 -14.23 22.48 -3.98
N LEU A 110 -13.82 21.58 -3.08
CA LEU A 110 -13.38 20.23 -3.42
C LEU A 110 -14.23 19.12 -2.78
N GLY A 111 -15.36 19.50 -2.17
CA GLY A 111 -16.39 18.57 -1.72
C GLY A 111 -16.23 18.10 -0.28
N PHE A 112 -17.10 17.15 0.09
CA PHE A 112 -17.17 16.60 1.44
C PHE A 112 -16.78 15.14 1.47
N VAL A 113 -15.93 14.76 2.42
CA VAL A 113 -15.56 13.37 2.69
C VAL A 113 -16.08 12.95 4.06
N ASN A 114 -16.76 11.81 4.12
CA ASN A 114 -17.18 11.23 5.40
C ASN A 114 -16.13 10.22 5.87
N LEU A 115 -15.31 10.59 6.85
CA LEU A 115 -14.26 9.72 7.38
C LEU A 115 -14.79 8.38 7.91
N SER A 116 -16.00 8.38 8.47
CA SER A 116 -16.63 7.15 8.98
C SER A 116 -16.99 6.14 7.87
N LYS A 117 -17.07 6.57 6.60
CA LYS A 117 -17.24 5.66 5.46
C LYS A 117 -15.89 5.11 4.96
N ILE A 118 -14.84 5.91 5.03
CA ILE A 118 -13.51 5.54 4.53
C ILE A 118 -12.77 4.64 5.53
N ARG A 119 -12.87 4.93 6.83
CA ARG A 119 -12.25 4.12 7.88
C ARG A 119 -13.10 4.15 9.17
N PRO A 120 -14.04 3.21 9.33
CA PRO A 120 -14.96 3.17 10.47
C PRO A 120 -14.33 2.69 11.80
N GLU A 121 -13.26 1.89 11.75
CA GLU A 121 -12.64 1.29 12.94
C GLU A 121 -12.00 2.36 13.84
N GLN A 122 -12.47 2.44 15.09
CA GLN A 122 -11.88 3.30 16.12
C GLN A 122 -10.53 2.76 16.59
N VAL A 123 -9.68 3.65 17.10
CA VAL A 123 -8.43 3.30 17.79
C VAL A 123 -8.75 2.30 18.91
N ILE A 124 -8.45 1.02 18.69
CA ILE A 124 -8.48 0.04 19.77
C ILE A 124 -7.28 0.36 20.68
N SER A 125 -7.62 0.68 21.93
CA SER A 125 -6.73 1.11 23.01
C SER A 125 -5.29 0.59 22.90
N GLY A 126 -4.34 1.52 22.77
CA GLY A 126 -2.97 1.32 23.21
C GLY A 126 -1.91 0.84 22.19
N THR A 127 -2.22 0.50 20.93
CA THR A 127 -1.13 -0.02 20.06
C THR A 127 -0.99 0.40 18.60
N LYS A 128 -1.97 0.98 17.86
CA LYS A 128 -1.68 1.56 16.53
C LYS A 128 -2.63 2.71 16.17
N ILE A 129 -2.08 3.93 16.02
CA ILE A 129 -2.75 5.03 15.30
C ILE A 129 -2.92 4.56 13.85
N ARG A 130 -4.14 4.51 13.33
CA ARG A 130 -4.40 4.10 11.95
C ARG A 130 -4.89 5.29 11.13
N ILE A 131 -4.06 5.72 10.18
CA ILE A 131 -4.31 6.84 9.27
C ILE A 131 -5.36 6.40 8.23
N ALA A 132 -6.39 7.22 8.00
CA ALA A 132 -7.29 7.07 6.86
C ALA A 132 -6.61 7.62 5.60
N TYR A 133 -6.40 6.79 4.57
CA TYR A 133 -5.90 7.28 3.29
C TYR A 133 -7.08 7.79 2.47
N LEU A 134 -7.09 9.07 2.15
CA LEU A 134 -8.09 9.71 1.32
C LEU A 134 -7.53 9.89 -0.09
N SER A 135 -8.32 9.51 -1.06
CA SER A 135 -8.03 9.72 -2.46
C SER A 135 -8.62 11.02 -2.99
N LEU A 136 -8.02 11.59 -4.03
CA LEU A 136 -8.70 12.65 -4.79
C LEU A 136 -10.01 12.17 -5.42
N LEU A 137 -10.18 10.85 -5.62
CA LEU A 137 -11.44 10.26 -6.07
C LEU A 137 -12.52 10.38 -4.98
N ASP A 138 -12.16 10.29 -3.70
CA ASP A 138 -13.10 10.52 -2.58
C ASP A 138 -13.59 11.97 -2.55
N LEU A 139 -12.70 12.93 -2.84
CA LEU A 139 -13.06 14.35 -2.98
C LEU A 139 -14.00 14.56 -4.17
N ALA A 140 -13.66 13.98 -5.34
CA ALA A 140 -14.51 14.06 -6.52
C ALA A 140 -15.89 13.45 -6.27
N THR A 141 -15.95 12.28 -5.61
CA THR A 141 -17.21 11.62 -5.20
C THR A 141 -18.02 12.50 -4.26
N GLY A 142 -17.35 13.16 -3.31
CA GLY A 142 -17.97 14.12 -2.40
C GLY A 142 -18.47 15.40 -3.06
N LEU A 143 -17.94 15.75 -4.23
CA LEU A 143 -18.33 16.92 -5.01
C LEU A 143 -19.49 16.62 -5.97
N THR A 144 -19.54 15.42 -6.53
CA THR A 144 -20.60 14.98 -7.46
C THR A 144 -21.76 14.24 -6.79
N ASP A 145 -21.57 13.82 -5.53
CA ASP A 145 -22.48 12.93 -4.80
C ASP A 145 -22.75 11.60 -5.54
N ALA A 146 -21.74 11.11 -6.29
CA ALA A 146 -21.84 9.88 -7.06
C ALA A 146 -20.50 9.13 -7.13
N GLU A 147 -20.52 7.81 -6.96
CA GLU A 147 -19.34 6.97 -7.19
C GLU A 147 -18.97 6.93 -8.68
N ALA A 148 -17.67 6.93 -8.99
CA ALA A 148 -17.20 6.73 -10.35
C ALA A 148 -17.45 5.29 -10.79
N LYS A 149 -18.06 5.13 -11.98
CA LYS A 149 -18.37 3.83 -12.60
C LYS A 149 -17.38 3.44 -13.69
N SER A 150 -16.60 4.39 -14.20
CA SER A 150 -15.57 4.15 -15.20
C SER A 150 -14.44 5.17 -15.12
N MET A 151 -13.25 4.81 -15.62
CA MET A 151 -12.10 5.72 -15.75
C MET A 151 -12.12 6.48 -17.10
N SER A 152 -13.29 7.04 -17.44
CA SER A 152 -13.57 7.72 -18.70
C SER A 152 -14.11 9.13 -18.47
N MET A 153 -13.85 10.05 -19.40
CA MET A 153 -14.38 11.42 -19.36
C MET A 153 -15.91 11.48 -19.55
N GLU A 154 -16.56 10.37 -19.87
CA GLU A 154 -18.04 10.25 -19.86
C GLU A 154 -18.62 10.10 -18.46
N ASP A 155 -17.79 9.71 -17.47
CA ASP A 155 -18.20 9.60 -16.08
C ASP A 155 -17.97 10.95 -15.36
N ASN A 156 -19.02 11.50 -14.78
CA ASN A 156 -18.99 12.82 -14.14
C ASN A 156 -18.03 12.90 -12.95
N THR A 157 -17.93 11.83 -12.16
CA THR A 157 -17.03 11.77 -11.00
C THR A 157 -15.59 11.65 -11.46
N PHE A 158 -15.32 10.82 -12.46
CA PHE A 158 -13.98 10.73 -13.04
C PHE A 158 -13.55 12.03 -13.75
N LYS A 159 -14.44 12.68 -14.50
CA LYS A 159 -14.20 14.00 -15.09
C LYS A 159 -13.86 15.03 -14.03
N THR A 160 -14.58 15.03 -12.90
CA THR A 160 -14.32 15.92 -11.77
C THR A 160 -12.95 15.66 -11.15
N LEU A 161 -12.58 14.38 -10.94
CA LEU A 161 -11.22 14.00 -10.50
C LEU A 161 -10.13 14.55 -11.43
N VAL A 162 -10.32 14.42 -12.75
CA VAL A 162 -9.38 14.98 -13.75
C VAL A 162 -9.28 16.50 -13.60
N GLY A 163 -10.39 17.20 -13.40
CA GLY A 163 -10.39 18.65 -13.18
C GLY A 163 -9.64 19.06 -11.91
N ILE A 164 -9.84 18.36 -10.80
CA ILE A 164 -9.10 18.59 -9.54
C ILE A 164 -7.60 18.39 -9.77
N ILE A 165 -7.21 17.31 -10.45
CA ILE A 165 -5.80 17.03 -10.78
C ILE A 165 -5.20 18.14 -11.65
N ARG A 166 -5.94 18.66 -12.63
CA ARG A 166 -5.46 19.78 -13.47
C ARG A 166 -5.20 21.04 -12.66
N VAL A 167 -6.07 21.37 -11.70
CA VAL A 167 -5.85 22.49 -10.78
C VAL A 167 -4.57 22.31 -9.98
N LEU A 168 -4.37 21.12 -9.39
CA LEU A 168 -3.17 20.81 -8.62
C LEU A 168 -1.90 20.82 -9.49
N GLN A 169 -1.94 20.23 -10.68
CA GLN A 169 -0.81 20.27 -11.62
C GLN A 169 -0.48 21.69 -12.09
N ALA A 170 -1.47 22.58 -12.26
CA ALA A 170 -1.22 23.98 -12.58
C ALA A 170 -0.48 24.71 -11.43
N VAL A 171 -0.81 24.38 -10.17
CA VAL A 171 -0.02 24.84 -9.02
C VAL A 171 1.41 24.31 -9.11
N GLN A 172 1.59 23.04 -9.46
CA GLN A 172 2.91 22.45 -9.57
C GLN A 172 3.77 23.10 -10.67
N VAL A 173 3.19 23.34 -11.84
CA VAL A 173 3.86 24.01 -12.96
C VAL A 173 4.26 25.43 -12.59
N SER A 174 3.37 26.19 -11.94
CA SER A 174 3.70 27.57 -11.52
C SER A 174 4.83 27.65 -10.50
N ASN A 175 5.03 26.59 -9.69
CA ASN A 175 6.11 26.52 -8.71
C ASN A 175 7.41 25.86 -9.23
N SER A 176 7.33 24.95 -10.22
CA SER A 176 8.45 24.04 -10.54
C SER A 176 8.52 23.54 -11.99
N ASN A 177 7.74 24.12 -12.92
CA ASN A 177 7.74 23.82 -14.37
C ASN A 177 7.56 22.33 -14.73
N PHE A 178 6.81 21.57 -13.94
CA PHE A 178 6.62 20.13 -14.15
C PHE A 178 5.15 19.74 -14.18
N GLN A 179 4.74 18.95 -15.19
CA GLN A 179 3.34 18.69 -15.53
C GLN A 179 2.89 17.23 -15.30
N SER A 180 3.82 16.27 -15.20
CA SER A 180 3.50 14.86 -15.55
C SER A 180 3.93 13.82 -14.51
N ASP A 181 3.47 13.92 -13.26
CA ASP A 181 3.50 12.82 -12.27
C ASP A 181 2.70 13.19 -11.01
N ILE A 182 2.49 12.24 -10.10
CA ILE A 182 2.01 12.51 -8.73
C ILE A 182 3.21 12.97 -7.89
N GLN A 183 3.23 14.24 -7.48
CA GLN A 183 4.36 14.82 -6.75
C GLN A 183 3.89 15.75 -5.63
N PRO A 184 4.72 15.99 -4.59
CA PRO A 184 4.42 16.92 -3.51
C PRO A 184 4.12 18.33 -4.01
N ILE A 185 3.01 18.89 -3.53
CA ILE A 185 2.58 20.26 -3.80
C ILE A 185 2.42 21.00 -2.48
N THR A 186 2.76 22.29 -2.48
CA THR A 186 2.48 23.20 -1.37
C THR A 186 1.63 24.38 -1.84
N LEU A 187 0.44 24.50 -1.26
CA LEU A 187 -0.46 25.64 -1.42
C LEU A 187 -0.08 26.72 -0.39
N THR A 188 0.83 27.62 -0.77
CA THR A 188 1.27 28.72 0.10
C THR A 188 0.16 29.75 0.33
N GLY A 189 0.20 30.46 1.47
CA GLY A 189 -0.75 31.55 1.74
C GLY A 189 -0.79 32.57 0.59
N ALA A 190 0.37 33.04 0.14
CA ALA A 190 0.48 33.98 -0.99
C ALA A 190 -0.12 33.46 -2.30
N LEU A 191 -0.02 32.15 -2.58
CA LEU A 191 -0.68 31.56 -3.74
C LEU A 191 -2.19 31.53 -3.57
N LYS A 192 -2.68 31.15 -2.39
CA LYS A 192 -4.12 31.09 -2.09
C LYS A 192 -4.75 32.48 -2.05
N ASP A 193 -4.05 33.51 -1.57
CA ASP A 193 -4.54 34.90 -1.53
C ASP A 193 -4.76 35.48 -2.92
N LYS A 194 -4.04 34.99 -3.93
CA LYS A 194 -4.28 35.35 -5.34
C LYS A 194 -5.60 34.83 -5.91
N LEU A 195 -6.33 33.96 -5.20
CA LEU A 195 -7.70 33.61 -5.57
C LEU A 195 -8.60 34.84 -5.60
N SER A 196 -8.27 35.92 -4.89
CA SER A 196 -9.00 37.20 -4.97
C SER A 196 -9.12 37.77 -6.39
N THR A 197 -8.29 37.31 -7.33
CA THR A 197 -8.31 37.73 -8.74
C THR A 197 -9.42 37.09 -9.58
N ILE A 198 -10.06 36.01 -9.11
CA ILE A 198 -11.16 35.37 -9.82
C ILE A 198 -12.50 36.03 -9.50
N THR A 199 -13.44 35.96 -10.44
CA THR A 199 -14.72 36.70 -10.36
C THR A 199 -15.82 35.97 -9.59
N SER A 200 -15.70 34.65 -9.45
CA SER A 200 -16.66 33.80 -8.73
C SER A 200 -15.97 32.60 -8.10
N ASP A 201 -16.61 32.00 -7.10
CA ASP A 201 -16.18 30.71 -6.56
C ASP A 201 -16.24 29.60 -7.63
N ILE A 202 -15.50 28.53 -7.39
CA ILE A 202 -15.52 27.31 -8.20
C ILE A 202 -16.28 26.24 -7.45
N GLU A 203 -17.33 25.73 -8.08
CA GLU A 203 -18.23 24.72 -7.54
C GLU A 203 -18.24 23.46 -8.41
N ALA A 204 -18.92 22.40 -7.93
CA ALA A 204 -19.06 21.12 -8.62
C ALA A 204 -19.42 21.25 -10.12
N LYS A 205 -20.40 22.09 -10.43
CA LYS A 205 -20.88 22.31 -11.81
C LYS A 205 -19.79 22.78 -12.76
N ASP A 206 -18.83 23.56 -12.25
CA ASP A 206 -17.79 24.17 -13.07
C ASP A 206 -16.75 23.14 -13.48
N PHE A 207 -16.49 22.13 -12.64
CA PHE A 207 -15.68 20.97 -13.02
C PHE A 207 -16.39 20.07 -14.03
N LEU A 208 -17.72 19.93 -13.92
CA LEU A 208 -18.52 19.08 -14.80
C LEU A 208 -18.66 19.65 -16.22
N ASP A 209 -18.89 20.97 -16.33
CA ASP A 209 -19.03 21.67 -17.61
C ASP A 209 -17.69 22.16 -18.20
N GLY A 210 -16.61 22.11 -17.42
CA GLY A 210 -15.26 22.53 -17.84
C GLY A 210 -14.97 24.02 -17.68
N SER A 211 -15.94 24.83 -17.24
CA SER A 211 -15.79 26.29 -17.08
C SER A 211 -14.78 26.69 -16.02
N TYR A 212 -14.40 25.78 -15.11
CA TYR A 212 -13.33 26.00 -14.13
C TYR A 212 -12.01 26.44 -14.79
N VAL A 213 -11.71 26.00 -16.01
CA VAL A 213 -10.49 26.36 -16.74
C VAL A 213 -10.41 27.86 -16.99
N GLU A 214 -11.48 28.45 -17.53
CA GLU A 214 -11.54 29.88 -17.82
C GLU A 214 -11.65 30.72 -16.55
N LYS A 215 -12.50 30.28 -15.60
CA LYS A 215 -12.72 30.98 -14.33
C LYS A 215 -11.46 31.07 -13.48
N LEU A 216 -10.63 30.04 -13.47
CA LEU A 216 -9.39 30.00 -12.71
C LEU A 216 -8.21 30.66 -13.43
N ASN A 217 -8.32 30.98 -14.72
CA ASN A 217 -7.22 31.54 -15.51
C ASN A 217 -6.57 32.81 -14.91
N PRO A 218 -7.31 33.76 -14.27
CA PRO A 218 -6.69 34.89 -13.58
C PRO A 218 -5.77 34.50 -12.41
N TRP A 219 -6.04 33.35 -11.79
CA TRP A 219 -5.26 32.81 -10.67
C TRP A 219 -4.14 31.87 -11.15
N LEU A 220 -4.47 30.91 -12.01
CA LEU A 220 -3.58 29.88 -12.54
C LEU A 220 -3.94 29.53 -13.99
N ASN A 221 -2.94 29.40 -14.85
CA ASN A 221 -3.14 28.96 -16.23
C ASN A 221 -3.41 27.45 -16.30
N ILE A 222 -4.67 27.05 -16.11
CA ILE A 222 -5.11 25.64 -16.16
C ILE A 222 -4.99 25.08 -17.60
N SER A 223 -5.13 25.93 -18.61
CA SER A 223 -5.00 25.54 -20.02
C SER A 223 -3.59 25.07 -20.40
N ALA A 224 -2.57 25.39 -19.60
CA ALA A 224 -1.23 24.84 -19.77
C ALA A 224 -1.14 23.35 -19.41
N ILE A 225 -2.13 22.82 -18.68
CA ILE A 225 -2.19 21.41 -18.30
C ILE A 225 -3.06 20.66 -19.28
N ASP A 226 -2.40 19.83 -20.10
CA ASP A 226 -3.01 18.87 -21.01
C ASP A 226 -3.98 17.92 -20.29
N GLU A 227 -5.19 17.78 -20.82
CA GLU A 227 -6.24 16.99 -20.20
C GLU A 227 -5.97 15.48 -20.28
N GLN A 228 -5.35 15.00 -21.37
CA GLN A 228 -5.01 13.60 -21.50
C GLN A 228 -3.89 13.19 -20.53
N ALA A 229 -2.91 14.07 -20.30
CA ALA A 229 -1.89 13.89 -19.27
C ALA A 229 -2.50 13.82 -17.87
N ALA A 230 -3.45 14.71 -17.54
CA ALA A 230 -4.15 14.67 -16.26
C ALA A 230 -5.02 13.42 -16.11
N GLN A 231 -5.66 12.95 -17.19
CA GLN A 231 -6.38 11.68 -17.22
C GLN A 231 -5.46 10.49 -16.93
N ALA A 232 -4.24 10.49 -17.47
CA ALA A 232 -3.26 9.45 -17.18
C ALA A 232 -2.85 9.45 -15.70
N VAL A 233 -2.67 10.64 -15.10
CA VAL A 233 -2.39 10.77 -13.66
C VAL A 233 -3.58 10.32 -12.80
N ALA A 234 -4.82 10.61 -13.21
CA ALA A 234 -6.02 10.13 -12.53
C ALA A 234 -6.06 8.59 -12.47
N LYS A 235 -5.81 7.92 -13.61
CA LYS A 235 -5.72 6.46 -13.67
C LYS A 235 -4.60 5.92 -12.79
N LYS A 236 -3.41 6.56 -12.84
CA LYS A 236 -2.26 6.17 -12.01
C LYS A 236 -2.59 6.27 -10.51
N LEU A 237 -3.30 7.30 -10.08
CA LEU A 237 -3.71 7.48 -8.69
C LEU A 237 -4.67 6.37 -8.23
N ILE A 238 -5.67 6.05 -9.06
CA ILE A 238 -6.65 4.97 -8.79
C ILE A 238 -5.95 3.61 -8.68
N TYR A 239 -5.01 3.29 -9.58
CA TYR A 239 -4.22 2.06 -9.46
C TYR A 239 -3.28 2.07 -8.26
N GLN A 240 -2.64 3.21 -7.96
CA GLN A 240 -1.75 3.35 -6.79
C GLN A 240 -2.47 3.05 -5.48
N ALA A 241 -3.72 3.48 -5.34
CA ALA A 241 -4.52 3.18 -4.16
C ALA A 241 -4.66 1.67 -3.91
N ASN A 242 -4.66 0.85 -4.97
CA ASN A 242 -4.78 -0.62 -4.88
C ASN A 242 -3.44 -1.36 -4.71
N VAL A 243 -2.31 -0.65 -4.73
CA VAL A 243 -0.99 -1.24 -4.52
C VAL A 243 -0.83 -1.62 -3.05
N ALA A 244 -0.81 -2.92 -2.79
CA ALA A 244 -0.76 -3.46 -1.44
C ALA A 244 -0.36 -4.94 -1.45
N THR A 245 -0.03 -5.41 -0.27
CA THR A 245 -0.02 -6.84 0.05
C THR A 245 -1.44 -7.23 0.46
N TYR A 246 -1.97 -8.31 -0.11
CA TYR A 246 -3.25 -8.90 0.31
C TYR A 246 -2.95 -10.28 0.90
N SER A 247 -3.38 -10.50 2.14
CA SER A 247 -3.06 -11.73 2.86
C SER A 247 -4.28 -12.35 3.52
N ALA A 248 -4.32 -13.67 3.60
CA ALA A 248 -5.33 -14.43 4.31
C ALA A 248 -4.66 -15.50 5.17
N GLY A 249 -5.07 -15.62 6.43
CA GLY A 249 -4.51 -16.58 7.38
C GLY A 249 -5.21 -17.93 7.35
N ALA A 250 -4.47 -19.01 7.63
CA ALA A 250 -5.01 -20.36 7.76
C ALA A 250 -5.76 -20.62 9.07
N ALA A 251 -5.51 -19.81 10.09
CA ALA A 251 -6.06 -20.02 11.42
C ALA A 251 -7.45 -19.39 11.56
N ASN A 252 -8.42 -20.20 11.97
CA ASN A 252 -9.61 -19.67 12.62
C ASN A 252 -9.19 -19.16 14.01
N THR A 253 -9.49 -17.89 14.31
CA THR A 253 -9.21 -17.28 15.61
C THR A 253 -10.46 -16.61 16.16
N SER A 254 -10.80 -16.95 17.40
CA SER A 254 -11.80 -16.20 18.17
C SER A 254 -11.07 -15.24 19.11
N PHE A 255 -10.95 -13.96 18.73
CA PHE A 255 -10.41 -12.92 19.61
C PHE A 255 -11.54 -11.95 19.97
N LEU A 256 -11.71 -11.64 21.27
CA LEU A 256 -12.71 -10.69 21.78
C LEU A 256 -14.14 -10.93 21.24
N ASN A 257 -14.60 -12.19 21.20
CA ASN A 257 -15.92 -12.58 20.67
C ASN A 257 -16.16 -12.25 19.17
N THR A 258 -15.11 -12.14 18.36
CA THR A 258 -15.21 -12.03 16.89
C THR A 258 -14.76 -13.34 16.25
N ASP A 259 -15.60 -13.96 15.41
CA ASP A 259 -15.25 -15.17 14.63
C ASP A 259 -14.57 -14.75 13.32
N ILE A 260 -13.24 -14.71 13.32
CA ILE A 260 -12.41 -14.60 12.12
C ILE A 260 -12.09 -16.02 11.68
N LYS A 261 -12.71 -16.45 10.57
CA LYS A 261 -12.59 -17.83 10.07
C LYS A 261 -11.32 -18.06 9.25
N GLY A 262 -10.64 -16.98 8.84
CA GLY A 262 -9.46 -17.06 7.98
C GLY A 262 -9.86 -17.56 6.60
N PHE A 263 -9.02 -18.40 6.00
CA PHE A 263 -9.26 -19.04 4.70
C PHE A 263 -9.57 -20.53 4.93
N MET A 264 -10.86 -20.86 4.94
CA MET A 264 -11.39 -22.13 5.45
C MET A 264 -12.60 -22.62 4.64
N ALA A 265 -12.73 -23.93 4.49
CA ALA A 265 -13.94 -24.60 4.05
C ALA A 265 -14.12 -25.96 4.77
N LYS A 266 -15.38 -26.36 4.95
CA LYS A 266 -15.75 -27.73 5.31
C LYS A 266 -16.14 -28.50 4.06
N SER A 267 -15.81 -29.77 4.03
CA SER A 267 -16.25 -30.67 2.96
C SER A 267 -17.76 -30.85 3.02
N GLN A 268 -18.41 -30.72 1.87
CA GLN A 268 -19.84 -30.99 1.71
C GLN A 268 -20.12 -32.48 1.51
N SER A 269 -19.08 -33.26 1.18
CA SER A 269 -19.18 -34.66 0.78
C SER A 269 -18.56 -35.64 1.78
N GLN A 270 -17.69 -35.17 2.68
CA GLN A 270 -17.04 -36.00 3.69
C GLN A 270 -17.15 -35.40 5.09
N ALA A 271 -17.66 -36.18 6.04
CA ALA A 271 -17.73 -35.78 7.43
C ALA A 271 -16.33 -35.47 8.00
N ASN A 272 -16.25 -34.38 8.77
CA ASN A 272 -15.07 -33.93 9.53
C ASN A 272 -13.83 -33.62 8.67
N SER A 273 -14.01 -33.41 7.36
CA SER A 273 -12.95 -33.00 6.45
C SER A 273 -12.96 -31.49 6.24
N TYR A 274 -11.78 -30.89 6.31
CA TYR A 274 -11.57 -29.45 6.25
C TYR A 274 -10.46 -29.14 5.26
N SER A 275 -10.59 -27.97 4.63
CA SER A 275 -9.53 -27.35 3.86
C SER A 275 -9.26 -25.97 4.43
N ILE A 276 -8.01 -25.73 4.84
CA ILE A 276 -7.54 -24.43 5.30
C ILE A 276 -6.36 -24.00 4.43
N ALA A 277 -6.18 -22.69 4.26
CA ALA A 277 -5.08 -22.16 3.46
C ALA A 277 -4.51 -20.86 4.05
N GLU A 278 -3.27 -20.54 3.71
CA GLU A 278 -2.70 -19.22 3.91
C GLU A 278 -2.34 -18.64 2.54
N MET A 279 -2.58 -17.35 2.32
CA MET A 279 -2.37 -16.71 1.04
C MET A 279 -1.59 -15.41 1.19
N PHE A 280 -0.66 -15.17 0.27
CA PHE A 280 0.01 -13.89 0.08
C PHE A 280 -0.07 -13.48 -1.38
N LEU A 281 -0.64 -12.31 -1.63
CA LEU A 281 -0.71 -11.68 -2.93
C LEU A 281 -0.08 -10.30 -2.88
N LEU A 282 0.43 -9.86 -4.02
CA LEU A 282 0.94 -8.51 -4.23
C LEU A 282 0.25 -7.93 -5.46
N THR A 283 -0.38 -6.76 -5.30
CA THR A 283 -0.87 -5.96 -6.42
C THR A 283 0.15 -4.88 -6.78
N THR A 284 0.52 -4.80 -8.04
CA THR A 284 1.53 -3.88 -8.59
C THR A 284 0.94 -2.53 -8.97
N ARG A 285 1.78 -1.53 -9.28
CA ARG A 285 1.35 -0.16 -9.65
C ARG A 285 0.56 -0.11 -10.94
N GLN A 286 0.75 -1.09 -11.82
CA GLN A 286 -0.04 -1.24 -13.05
C GLN A 286 -1.33 -2.08 -12.84
N GLY A 287 -1.65 -2.50 -11.60
CA GLY A 287 -2.88 -3.21 -11.29
C GLY A 287 -2.85 -4.71 -11.56
N TYR A 288 -1.67 -5.31 -11.72
CA TYR A 288 -1.50 -6.76 -11.81
C TYR A 288 -1.33 -7.37 -10.42
N THR A 289 -1.88 -8.55 -10.19
CA THR A 289 -1.78 -9.29 -8.94
C THR A 289 -1.07 -10.61 -9.17
N LEU A 290 -0.11 -10.92 -8.30
CA LEU A 290 0.67 -12.15 -8.29
C LEU A 290 0.79 -12.69 -6.87
N GLY A 291 1.15 -13.97 -6.72
CA GLY A 291 1.43 -14.57 -5.43
C GLY A 291 1.12 -16.04 -5.37
N TYR A 292 0.88 -16.55 -4.16
CA TYR A 292 0.58 -17.96 -3.96
C TYR A 292 -0.22 -18.19 -2.67
N ALA A 293 -0.78 -19.38 -2.55
CA ALA A 293 -1.35 -19.91 -1.33
C ALA A 293 -0.66 -21.21 -0.90
N THR A 294 -0.70 -21.50 0.39
CA THR A 294 -0.31 -22.77 1.00
C THR A 294 -1.56 -23.40 1.60
N GLN A 295 -1.87 -24.65 1.24
CA GLN A 295 -3.09 -25.33 1.66
C GLN A 295 -2.79 -26.61 2.44
N TRP A 296 -3.68 -26.90 3.40
CA TRP A 296 -3.79 -28.16 4.11
C TRP A 296 -5.22 -28.69 4.00
N ASN A 297 -5.36 -29.90 3.47
CA ASN A 297 -6.64 -30.57 3.31
C ASN A 297 -6.64 -31.89 4.07
N GLY A 298 -7.65 -32.13 4.89
CA GLY A 298 -7.80 -33.42 5.57
C GLY A 298 -8.71 -33.38 6.79
N LYS A 299 -8.62 -34.46 7.59
CA LYS A 299 -9.38 -34.63 8.83
C LYS A 299 -8.46 -34.41 10.03
N PRO A 300 -8.71 -33.40 10.89
CA PRO A 300 -7.85 -33.16 12.04
C PRO A 300 -7.97 -34.32 13.03
N LYS A 301 -6.82 -34.80 13.50
CA LYS A 301 -6.72 -35.79 14.58
C LYS A 301 -6.74 -35.07 15.91
N LEU A 302 -7.74 -35.39 16.72
CA LEU A 302 -7.94 -34.79 18.04
C LEU A 302 -7.22 -35.60 19.14
N GLN A 303 -6.89 -34.96 20.26
CA GLN A 303 -6.50 -35.70 21.46
C GLN A 303 -7.73 -36.35 22.12
N THR A 304 -7.50 -37.37 22.94
CA THR A 304 -8.59 -38.08 23.62
C THR A 304 -9.38 -37.13 24.52
N ASN A 305 -10.71 -37.09 24.34
CA ASN A 305 -11.69 -36.21 25.01
C ASN A 305 -11.88 -34.80 24.42
N ASP A 306 -11.18 -34.43 23.35
CA ASP A 306 -11.46 -33.17 22.63
C ASP A 306 -12.75 -33.27 21.80
N THR A 307 -13.52 -32.18 21.78
CA THR A 307 -14.70 -32.05 20.91
C THR A 307 -14.29 -31.39 19.59
N LEU A 308 -14.75 -31.96 18.46
CA LEU A 308 -14.51 -31.36 17.15
C LEU A 308 -15.21 -30.00 17.04
N SER A 309 -14.43 -28.97 16.75
CA SER A 309 -14.90 -27.61 16.44
C SER A 309 -14.20 -27.11 15.18
N ASP A 310 -14.64 -25.99 14.61
CA ASP A 310 -13.99 -25.37 13.45
C ASP A 310 -12.52 -25.00 13.76
N LEU A 311 -12.22 -24.69 15.03
CA LEU A 311 -10.86 -24.44 15.53
C LEU A 311 -9.96 -25.67 15.42
N ALA A 312 -10.51 -26.89 15.43
CA ALA A 312 -9.72 -28.11 15.27
C ALA A 312 -9.07 -28.20 13.88
N SER A 313 -9.59 -27.50 12.87
CA SER A 313 -8.97 -27.43 11.55
C SER A 313 -7.53 -26.87 11.60
N ASN A 314 -7.22 -26.00 12.56
CA ASN A 314 -5.87 -25.44 12.75
C ASN A 314 -4.81 -26.52 13.02
N LEU A 315 -5.21 -27.70 13.52
CA LEU A 315 -4.30 -28.84 13.72
C LEU A 315 -3.72 -29.36 12.41
N LEU A 316 -4.41 -29.16 11.28
CA LEU A 316 -3.93 -29.61 9.96
C LEU A 316 -2.59 -28.99 9.58
N ILE A 317 -2.27 -27.78 10.08
CA ILE A 317 -0.97 -27.12 9.87
C ILE A 317 0.19 -28.01 10.34
N PHE A 318 -0.02 -28.76 11.42
CA PHE A 318 0.98 -29.65 12.00
C PHE A 318 0.85 -31.09 11.51
N GLN A 319 -0.32 -31.51 11.02
CA GLN A 319 -0.63 -32.92 10.72
C GLN A 319 -0.59 -33.28 9.23
N VAL A 320 -0.67 -32.29 8.34
CA VAL A 320 -0.72 -32.49 6.89
C VAL A 320 0.44 -31.74 6.24
N SER A 321 1.10 -32.37 5.26
CA SER A 321 2.17 -31.68 4.53
C SER A 321 1.55 -30.55 3.69
N PRO A 322 2.10 -29.32 3.75
CA PRO A 322 1.54 -28.20 3.01
C PRO A 322 1.69 -28.39 1.49
N LYS A 323 0.68 -27.96 0.74
CA LYS A 323 0.72 -27.87 -0.73
C LYS A 323 0.71 -26.40 -1.17
N LYS A 324 1.61 -26.04 -2.10
CA LYS A 324 1.69 -24.68 -2.63
C LYS A 324 0.89 -24.54 -3.92
N PHE A 325 0.05 -23.51 -4.00
CA PHE A 325 -0.77 -23.15 -5.15
C PHE A 325 -0.31 -21.81 -5.72
N ASN A 326 0.14 -21.78 -6.96
CA ASN A 326 0.68 -20.57 -7.57
C ASN A 326 -0.41 -19.74 -8.25
N LEU A 327 -0.33 -18.42 -8.15
CA LEU A 327 -1.15 -17.50 -8.94
C LEU A 327 -0.36 -17.06 -10.17
N ASN A 328 -0.85 -17.43 -11.36
CA ASN A 328 -0.39 -16.77 -12.57
C ASN A 328 -0.81 -15.31 -12.52
N THR A 329 0.11 -14.41 -12.88
CA THR A 329 -0.16 -12.98 -12.78
C THR A 329 -1.43 -12.62 -13.54
N GLN A 330 -2.38 -12.00 -12.84
CA GLN A 330 -3.68 -11.61 -13.40
C GLN A 330 -3.98 -10.15 -13.10
N ASP A 331 -4.64 -9.48 -14.03
CA ASP A 331 -5.20 -8.15 -13.81
C ASP A 331 -6.64 -8.26 -13.31
N LYS A 332 -7.14 -7.15 -12.73
CA LYS A 332 -8.56 -6.91 -12.47
C LYS A 332 -9.26 -7.98 -11.62
N TRP A 333 -8.56 -8.60 -10.67
CA TRP A 333 -9.26 -9.46 -9.70
C TRP A 333 -10.23 -8.63 -8.87
N LEU A 334 -9.72 -7.55 -8.26
CA LEU A 334 -10.52 -6.44 -7.74
C LEU A 334 -10.65 -5.34 -8.80
N ASP A 335 -11.86 -4.82 -8.94
CA ASP A 335 -12.08 -3.57 -9.64
C ASP A 335 -11.59 -2.39 -8.78
N PRO A 336 -10.72 -1.51 -9.30
CA PRO A 336 -10.08 -0.47 -8.48
C PRO A 336 -10.99 0.71 -8.12
N LEU A 337 -12.22 0.78 -8.66
CA LEU A 337 -13.20 1.82 -8.34
C LEU A 337 -14.21 1.33 -7.29
N SER A 338 -14.77 0.14 -7.50
CA SER A 338 -15.80 -0.46 -6.64
C SER A 338 -15.23 -1.37 -5.56
N TYR A 339 -13.95 -1.74 -5.67
CA TYR A 339 -13.24 -2.70 -4.82
C TYR A 339 -13.90 -4.08 -4.71
N LYS A 340 -14.72 -4.44 -5.70
CA LYS A 340 -15.38 -5.75 -5.78
C LYS A 340 -14.52 -6.74 -6.56
N THR A 341 -14.60 -8.01 -6.19
CA THR A 341 -14.08 -9.09 -7.03
C THR A 341 -14.89 -9.14 -8.32
N VAL A 342 -14.27 -8.78 -9.44
CA VAL A 342 -14.89 -8.82 -10.79
C VAL A 342 -14.37 -9.94 -11.66
N LYS A 343 -13.19 -10.48 -11.31
CA LYS A 343 -12.60 -11.66 -11.92
C LYS A 343 -12.08 -12.57 -10.80
N PRO A 344 -12.44 -13.88 -10.79
CA PRO A 344 -11.93 -14.79 -9.78
C PRO A 344 -10.39 -14.85 -9.75
N LEU A 345 -9.83 -15.00 -8.54
CA LEU A 345 -8.44 -15.42 -8.39
C LEU A 345 -8.37 -16.94 -8.52
N GLU A 346 -7.60 -17.41 -9.50
CA GLU A 346 -7.44 -18.84 -9.77
C GLU A 346 -6.05 -19.29 -9.30
N LEU A 347 -5.99 -19.85 -8.10
CA LEU A 347 -4.78 -20.42 -7.50
C LEU A 347 -4.58 -21.83 -8.05
N GLN A 348 -3.49 -22.02 -8.78
CA GLN A 348 -3.24 -23.24 -9.55
C GLN A 348 -2.68 -24.34 -8.67
N SER A 349 -3.36 -25.49 -8.67
CA SER A 349 -2.90 -26.69 -7.98
C SER A 349 -1.59 -27.20 -8.59
N PRO A 350 -0.66 -27.72 -7.76
CA PRO A 350 0.53 -28.39 -8.27
C PRO A 350 0.21 -29.76 -8.88
N ASP A 351 -0.97 -30.32 -8.59
CA ASP A 351 -1.34 -31.68 -9.01
C ASP A 351 -2.05 -31.69 -10.39
N LYS A 352 -3.17 -30.96 -10.48
CA LYS A 352 -3.99 -30.86 -11.71
C LYS A 352 -4.97 -29.70 -11.66
N ALA A 353 -5.35 -29.17 -12.81
CA ALA A 353 -6.14 -27.95 -12.92
C ALA A 353 -7.55 -28.04 -12.30
N GLU A 354 -8.14 -29.23 -12.24
CA GLU A 354 -9.45 -29.47 -11.62
C GLU A 354 -9.43 -29.21 -10.11
N ASN A 355 -8.24 -29.27 -9.50
CA ASN A 355 -8.03 -29.05 -8.07
C ASN A 355 -7.72 -27.58 -7.73
N ASN A 356 -7.83 -26.64 -8.67
CA ASN A 356 -7.57 -25.22 -8.44
C ASN A 356 -8.52 -24.63 -7.38
N ILE A 357 -8.00 -23.66 -6.62
CA ILE A 357 -8.82 -22.86 -5.70
C ILE A 357 -9.27 -21.60 -6.43
N SER A 358 -10.57 -21.34 -6.44
CA SER A 358 -11.17 -20.16 -7.06
C SER A 358 -11.75 -19.25 -5.99
N ILE A 359 -11.14 -18.08 -5.76
CA ILE A 359 -11.72 -17.01 -4.91
C ILE A 359 -12.54 -16.11 -5.84
N TYR A 360 -13.87 -16.22 -5.77
CA TYR A 360 -14.76 -15.68 -6.79
C TYR A 360 -15.63 -14.52 -6.31
N GLN A 361 -15.62 -14.22 -5.00
CA GLN A 361 -16.46 -13.17 -4.42
C GLN A 361 -15.72 -12.46 -3.29
N GLY A 362 -16.02 -11.18 -3.13
CA GLY A 362 -15.54 -10.33 -2.04
C GLY A 362 -15.65 -8.86 -2.40
N THR A 363 -15.77 -8.00 -1.40
CA THR A 363 -15.63 -6.55 -1.54
C THR A 363 -14.67 -6.04 -0.48
N LEU A 364 -13.67 -5.24 -0.87
CA LEU A 364 -12.77 -4.60 0.09
C LEU A 364 -13.53 -3.49 0.80
N ILE A 365 -13.74 -3.67 2.11
CA ILE A 365 -14.45 -2.70 2.94
C ILE A 365 -13.44 -1.72 3.53
N ALA A 366 -13.75 -0.42 3.44
CA ALA A 366 -12.98 0.66 4.06
C ALA A 366 -11.48 0.63 3.70
N ASP A 367 -11.18 0.22 2.46
CA ASP A 367 -9.82 0.00 1.95
C ASP A 367 -8.91 -0.87 2.86
N THR A 368 -9.51 -1.75 3.66
CA THR A 368 -8.81 -2.45 4.75
C THR A 368 -8.89 -3.96 4.62
N ALA A 369 -10.08 -4.53 4.45
CA ALA A 369 -10.23 -5.98 4.39
C ALA A 369 -11.49 -6.44 3.65
N ILE A 370 -11.42 -7.64 3.08
CA ILE A 370 -12.56 -8.39 2.58
C ILE A 370 -12.98 -9.35 3.70
N PRO A 371 -14.14 -9.14 4.34
CA PRO A 371 -14.60 -10.03 5.40
C PRO A 371 -15.18 -11.31 4.82
N GLY A 372 -14.82 -12.47 5.35
CA GLY A 372 -15.43 -13.77 5.05
C GLY A 372 -16.69 -14.03 5.89
N THR A 373 -16.88 -13.31 7.00
CA THR A 373 -18.01 -13.49 7.93
C THR A 373 -18.74 -12.19 8.27
N GLN A 374 -19.99 -12.34 8.70
CA GLN A 374 -20.83 -11.25 9.21
C GLN A 374 -20.21 -10.56 10.44
N ASP A 375 -19.62 -11.31 11.35
CA ASP A 375 -19.01 -10.77 12.57
C ASP A 375 -17.78 -9.92 12.25
N TYR A 376 -16.92 -10.39 11.33
CA TYR A 376 -15.77 -9.60 10.92
C TYR A 376 -16.19 -8.34 10.16
N TYR A 377 -17.21 -8.42 9.30
CA TYR A 377 -17.79 -7.24 8.65
C TYR A 377 -18.28 -6.19 9.66
N GLN A 378 -19.09 -6.59 10.66
CA GLN A 378 -19.60 -5.67 11.69
C GLN A 378 -18.48 -4.98 12.46
N ARG A 379 -17.39 -5.69 12.71
CA ARG A 379 -16.20 -5.11 13.32
C ARG A 379 -15.52 -4.09 12.40
N LEU A 380 -15.34 -4.41 11.11
CA LEU A 380 -14.72 -3.49 10.14
C LEU A 380 -15.50 -2.18 10.01
N ILE A 381 -16.84 -2.26 10.03
CA ILE A 381 -17.71 -1.08 9.95
C ILE A 381 -18.03 -0.44 11.30
N ASN A 382 -17.54 -1.02 12.40
CA ASN A 382 -17.85 -0.62 13.77
C ASN A 382 -19.36 -0.41 14.02
N ALA A 383 -20.19 -1.31 13.47
CA ALA A 383 -21.64 -1.23 13.57
C ALA A 383 -22.27 -2.63 13.48
N LYS A 384 -23.37 -2.84 14.20
CA LYS A 384 -24.13 -4.11 14.22
C LYS A 384 -25.12 -4.21 13.06
N THR A 385 -24.64 -3.97 11.83
CA THR A 385 -25.47 -4.01 10.62
C THR A 385 -25.24 -5.31 9.86
N THR A 386 -26.31 -5.93 9.37
CA THR A 386 -26.21 -7.10 8.48
C THR A 386 -25.63 -6.69 7.13
N GLY A 387 -24.55 -7.38 6.70
CA GLY A 387 -23.93 -7.15 5.40
C GLY A 387 -24.67 -7.87 4.28
N ASP A 388 -24.56 -7.35 3.06
CA ASP A 388 -25.04 -8.05 1.87
C ASP A 388 -24.23 -9.34 1.65
N ALA A 389 -24.87 -10.44 1.25
CA ALA A 389 -24.16 -11.70 1.05
C ALA A 389 -23.02 -11.60 0.00
N SER A 390 -23.13 -10.69 -0.96
CA SER A 390 -22.15 -10.47 -2.04
C SER A 390 -20.86 -9.78 -1.60
N ILE A 391 -20.85 -9.11 -0.44
CA ILE A 391 -19.62 -8.46 0.05
C ILE A 391 -18.65 -9.46 0.69
N PHE A 392 -19.14 -10.64 1.08
CA PHE A 392 -18.32 -11.60 1.80
C PHE A 392 -17.32 -12.32 0.89
N GLY A 393 -16.10 -12.51 1.40
CA GLY A 393 -15.06 -13.30 0.77
C GLY A 393 -15.46 -14.77 0.66
N LYS A 394 -15.62 -15.26 -0.56
CA LYS A 394 -15.98 -16.67 -0.84
C LYS A 394 -15.01 -17.32 -1.82
N TRP A 395 -14.78 -18.61 -1.57
CA TRP A 395 -13.95 -19.44 -2.42
C TRP A 395 -14.54 -20.84 -2.57
N LYS A 396 -14.10 -21.53 -3.63
CA LYS A 396 -14.48 -22.91 -3.91
C LYS A 396 -13.33 -23.75 -4.43
N GLN A 397 -13.42 -25.05 -4.22
CA GLN A 397 -12.50 -26.05 -4.77
C GLN A 397 -13.17 -27.42 -4.84
N ASN A 398 -12.73 -28.24 -5.79
CA ASN A 398 -13.04 -29.66 -5.85
C ASN A 398 -11.71 -30.43 -5.82
N ILE A 399 -11.52 -31.35 -4.87
CA ILE A 399 -10.32 -32.16 -4.77
C ILE A 399 -10.72 -33.61 -4.99
N ASP A 400 -10.45 -34.13 -6.19
CA ASP A 400 -10.70 -35.55 -6.50
C ASP A 400 -12.15 -36.03 -6.21
N GLY A 401 -13.13 -35.14 -6.39
CA GLY A 401 -14.54 -35.40 -6.12
C GLY A 401 -15.02 -34.92 -4.75
N GLU A 402 -14.11 -34.54 -3.85
CA GLU A 402 -14.44 -33.90 -2.58
C GLU A 402 -14.74 -32.41 -2.76
N GLN A 403 -15.93 -31.98 -2.37
CA GLN A 403 -16.44 -30.63 -2.65
C GLN A 403 -16.29 -29.66 -1.48
N PHE A 404 -15.66 -28.52 -1.74
CA PHE A 404 -15.51 -27.38 -0.83
C PHE A 404 -16.11 -26.12 -1.48
N ASN A 405 -17.43 -26.05 -1.66
CA ASN A 405 -18.08 -24.97 -2.43
C ASN A 405 -18.60 -23.78 -1.59
N ASP A 406 -18.53 -23.85 -0.27
CA ASP A 406 -18.94 -22.76 0.64
C ASP A 406 -17.77 -22.30 1.52
N GLY A 407 -16.60 -22.12 0.89
CA GLY A 407 -15.42 -21.62 1.57
C GLY A 407 -15.55 -20.15 1.92
N THR A 408 -15.10 -19.77 3.11
CA THR A 408 -14.98 -18.37 3.55
C THR A 408 -13.52 -17.95 3.54
N VAL A 409 -13.25 -16.70 3.16
CA VAL A 409 -11.91 -16.12 3.21
C VAL A 409 -11.93 -14.69 3.76
N ASP A 410 -11.17 -14.47 4.83
CA ASP A 410 -10.85 -13.15 5.36
C ASP A 410 -9.54 -12.64 4.71
N ILE A 411 -9.60 -11.59 3.89
CA ILE A 411 -8.43 -11.02 3.20
C ILE A 411 -8.12 -9.64 3.78
N ILE A 412 -6.90 -9.43 4.28
CA ILE A 412 -6.43 -8.17 4.83
C ILE A 412 -5.52 -7.49 3.82
N LYS A 413 -5.75 -6.19 3.59
CA LYS A 413 -4.88 -5.30 2.81
C LYS A 413 -3.88 -4.61 3.73
N THR A 414 -2.60 -4.71 3.43
CA THR A 414 -1.50 -4.06 4.16
C THR A 414 -0.50 -3.44 3.20
N ASP A 415 0.47 -2.71 3.76
CA ASP A 415 1.58 -2.14 2.99
C ASP A 415 1.09 -1.21 1.85
N HIS A 416 0.33 -0.16 2.16
CA HIS A 416 -0.07 0.83 1.15
C HIS A 416 1.18 1.44 0.46
N ALA A 417 1.06 1.79 -0.82
CA ALA A 417 2.07 2.56 -1.54
C ALA A 417 1.67 4.04 -1.61
N THR A 418 2.68 4.91 -1.73
CA THR A 418 2.46 6.35 -1.94
C THR A 418 3.15 6.80 -3.23
N TYR A 419 3.13 8.10 -3.50
CA TYR A 419 3.87 8.68 -4.63
C TYR A 419 5.37 8.36 -4.59
N LEU A 420 6.00 8.48 -5.75
CA LEU A 420 7.44 8.31 -5.93
C LEU A 420 8.07 9.69 -6.17
N ASP A 421 8.79 10.23 -5.19
CA ASP A 421 9.43 11.54 -5.30
C ASP A 421 10.42 11.55 -6.47
N LYS A 422 10.22 12.46 -7.44
CA LYS A 422 11.07 12.61 -8.63
C LYS A 422 12.53 12.95 -8.30
N LYS A 423 12.83 13.40 -7.08
CA LYS A 423 14.21 13.57 -6.61
C LYS A 423 14.97 12.25 -6.51
N ILE A 424 14.26 11.13 -6.32
CA ILE A 424 14.82 9.78 -6.21
C ILE A 424 14.42 8.94 -7.41
N PHE A 425 13.11 8.88 -7.71
CA PHE A 425 12.57 8.03 -8.77
C PHE A 425 12.52 8.80 -10.10
N LYS A 426 13.66 8.85 -10.80
CA LYS A 426 13.82 9.60 -12.06
C LYS A 426 13.53 8.73 -13.28
N THR A 427 12.48 9.07 -14.03
CA THR A 427 12.08 8.44 -15.30
C THR A 427 12.24 9.44 -16.45
N LYS A 428 12.19 8.96 -17.69
CA LYS A 428 12.17 9.84 -18.86
C LYS A 428 11.02 10.85 -18.81
N ASP A 429 9.88 10.48 -18.24
CA ASP A 429 8.69 11.32 -18.23
C ASP A 429 8.74 12.39 -17.13
N ASN A 430 9.52 12.17 -16.07
CA ASN A 430 9.54 13.08 -14.92
C ASN A 430 10.79 13.96 -14.76
N VAL A 431 11.77 13.85 -15.67
CA VAL A 431 12.95 14.72 -15.74
C VAL A 431 12.82 15.77 -16.84
N ALA A 432 13.57 16.88 -16.71
CA ALA A 432 13.64 17.91 -17.75
C ALA A 432 14.49 17.45 -18.95
N LYS A 433 14.30 18.09 -20.12
CA LYS A 433 15.17 17.86 -21.28
C LYS A 433 16.63 18.17 -20.91
N GLY A 434 17.55 17.27 -21.27
CA GLY A 434 18.96 17.35 -20.90
C GLY A 434 19.32 16.71 -19.56
N GLU A 435 18.34 16.36 -18.71
CA GLU A 435 18.60 15.65 -17.45
C GLU A 435 18.69 14.14 -17.65
N LYS A 436 19.46 13.49 -16.78
CA LYS A 436 19.57 12.03 -16.71
C LYS A 436 18.45 11.42 -15.88
N TYR A 437 18.07 10.19 -16.25
CA TYR A 437 17.09 9.39 -15.54
C TYR A 437 17.63 7.99 -15.21
N ILE A 438 17.06 7.37 -14.16
CA ILE A 438 17.52 6.10 -13.59
C ILE A 438 16.71 4.92 -14.14
N PHE A 439 15.39 5.10 -14.28
CA PHE A 439 14.48 4.00 -14.62
C PHE A 439 14.22 3.93 -16.13
N PRO A 440 14.26 2.73 -16.74
CA PRO A 440 14.23 1.41 -16.09
C PRO A 440 15.60 1.00 -15.53
N LEU A 441 15.62 0.51 -14.30
CA LEU A 441 16.82 0.12 -13.56
C LEU A 441 17.05 -1.39 -13.67
N TYR A 442 18.18 -1.79 -14.27
CA TYR A 442 18.62 -3.18 -14.32
C TYR A 442 19.59 -3.47 -13.17
N ALA A 443 19.34 -4.53 -12.41
CA ALA A 443 20.12 -4.88 -11.23
C ALA A 443 20.20 -6.40 -11.05
N THR A 444 21.25 -6.87 -10.37
CA THR A 444 21.41 -8.28 -9.97
C THR A 444 21.59 -8.35 -8.47
N LEU A 445 20.69 -9.09 -7.82
CA LEU A 445 20.65 -9.36 -6.39
C LEU A 445 21.36 -10.69 -6.10
N ASP A 446 22.26 -10.71 -5.12
CA ASP A 446 22.84 -11.94 -4.60
C ASP A 446 22.00 -12.42 -3.41
N VAL A 447 21.26 -13.52 -3.60
CA VAL A 447 20.33 -14.07 -2.62
C VAL A 447 20.99 -15.22 -1.87
N LYS A 448 21.08 -15.11 -0.54
CA LYS A 448 21.67 -16.11 0.36
C LYS A 448 20.62 -16.72 1.26
N PHE A 449 20.86 -17.96 1.68
CA PHE A 449 19.96 -18.75 2.52
C PHE A 449 20.53 -18.85 3.94
N ASP A 450 19.65 -18.75 4.94
CA ASP A 450 20.03 -19.02 6.33
C ASP A 450 20.29 -20.52 6.51
N LYS A 451 21.22 -20.87 7.39
CA LYS A 451 21.41 -22.26 7.80
C LYS A 451 20.26 -22.67 8.73
N VAL A 452 19.50 -23.68 8.35
CA VAL A 452 18.44 -24.26 9.20
C VAL A 452 19.08 -25.10 10.31
N ALA A 453 18.59 -24.95 11.55
CA ALA A 453 19.05 -25.72 12.69
C ALA A 453 18.87 -27.23 12.43
N GLY A 454 19.90 -28.03 12.71
CA GLY A 454 19.90 -29.47 12.45
C GLY A 454 20.14 -29.89 10.99
N ALA A 455 20.23 -28.96 10.04
CA ALA A 455 20.56 -29.29 8.65
C ALA A 455 22.05 -29.61 8.46
N THR A 456 22.35 -30.66 7.69
CA THR A 456 23.71 -31.09 7.32
C THR A 456 24.22 -30.45 6.03
N SER A 457 23.34 -29.81 5.25
CA SER A 457 23.64 -29.14 3.99
C SER A 457 23.13 -27.69 3.99
N SER A 458 23.68 -26.86 3.10
CA SER A 458 23.28 -25.46 2.88
C SER A 458 22.96 -25.23 1.41
N ILE A 459 21.99 -24.36 1.13
CA ILE A 459 21.67 -23.96 -0.23
C ILE A 459 22.71 -22.93 -0.71
N ALA A 460 23.24 -23.13 -1.91
CA ALA A 460 24.20 -22.21 -2.51
C ALA A 460 23.56 -20.82 -2.79
N PRO A 461 24.32 -19.72 -2.64
CA PRO A 461 23.85 -18.40 -3.04
C PRO A 461 23.38 -18.39 -4.50
N THR A 462 22.29 -17.68 -4.77
CA THR A 462 21.66 -17.60 -6.09
C THR A 462 21.58 -16.15 -6.55
N LYS A 463 21.99 -15.90 -7.80
CA LYS A 463 21.84 -14.58 -8.43
C LYS A 463 20.44 -14.44 -9.04
N LEU A 464 19.80 -13.31 -8.78
CA LEU A 464 18.53 -12.92 -9.37
C LEU A 464 18.68 -11.55 -10.03
N SER A 465 18.64 -11.51 -11.37
CA SER A 465 18.60 -10.25 -12.10
C SER A 465 17.15 -9.77 -12.22
N ILE A 466 16.96 -8.48 -11.95
CA ILE A 466 15.67 -7.80 -11.93
C ILE A 466 15.71 -6.53 -12.78
N VAL A 467 14.53 -6.07 -13.18
CA VAL A 467 14.31 -4.73 -13.73
C VAL A 467 13.21 -4.05 -12.94
N ILE A 468 13.46 -2.81 -12.52
CA ILE A 468 12.42 -1.91 -12.02
C ILE A 468 12.07 -0.97 -13.16
N ASP A 469 10.82 -1.01 -13.62
CA ASP A 469 10.38 -0.18 -14.74
C ASP A 469 10.04 1.26 -14.32
N GLU A 470 9.65 2.08 -15.28
CA GLU A 470 9.30 3.49 -15.12
C GLU A 470 7.98 3.71 -14.37
N ASN A 471 7.16 2.67 -14.21
CA ASN A 471 5.98 2.68 -13.36
C ASN A 471 6.29 2.24 -11.93
N GLY A 472 7.47 1.66 -11.70
CA GLY A 472 7.89 1.11 -10.42
C GLY A 472 7.51 -0.35 -10.22
N ASP A 473 7.11 -1.06 -11.27
CA ASP A 473 6.89 -2.50 -11.19
C ASP A 473 8.20 -3.26 -11.39
N ILE A 474 8.33 -4.39 -10.69
CA ILE A 474 9.55 -5.19 -10.64
C ILE A 474 9.32 -6.49 -11.40
N ARG A 475 10.23 -6.76 -12.33
CA ARG A 475 10.25 -7.99 -13.13
C ARG A 475 11.60 -8.67 -13.10
N THR A 476 11.63 -9.91 -13.54
CA THR A 476 12.89 -10.60 -13.82
C THR A 476 13.63 -10.02 -15.03
N ASN A 477 14.93 -10.31 -15.07
CA ASN A 477 15.78 -10.19 -16.24
C ASN A 477 16.49 -11.54 -16.47
N LEU A 478 15.73 -12.54 -16.88
CA LEU A 478 16.23 -13.90 -17.15
C LEU A 478 17.12 -13.92 -18.39
N ALA A 479 18.13 -14.81 -18.38
CA ALA A 479 18.99 -15.03 -19.54
C ALA A 479 18.34 -16.00 -20.55
N THR A 480 18.85 -16.01 -21.78
CA THR A 480 18.37 -16.87 -22.88
C THR A 480 18.54 -18.36 -22.62
N ASP A 481 19.45 -18.74 -21.72
CA ASP A 481 19.67 -20.12 -21.26
C ASP A 481 18.79 -20.51 -20.06
N GLY A 482 17.85 -19.66 -19.67
CA GLY A 482 16.93 -19.89 -18.55
C GLY A 482 17.53 -19.60 -17.18
N LYS A 483 18.77 -19.10 -17.08
CA LYS A 483 19.33 -18.68 -15.79
C LYS A 483 18.60 -17.47 -15.22
N LEU A 484 18.53 -17.42 -13.89
CA LEU A 484 17.91 -16.33 -13.13
C LEU A 484 18.69 -15.00 -13.19
N SER A 485 19.85 -14.99 -13.83
CA SER A 485 20.70 -13.81 -13.96
C SER A 485 21.12 -13.56 -15.40
N SER A 486 21.03 -12.31 -15.86
CA SER A 486 21.42 -11.85 -17.19
C SER A 486 22.25 -10.57 -17.10
N ASP A 487 23.24 -10.45 -17.97
CA ASP A 487 24.06 -9.26 -18.16
C ASP A 487 23.58 -8.36 -19.30
N GLN A 488 22.47 -8.72 -19.95
CA GLN A 488 21.84 -7.97 -21.03
C GLN A 488 20.74 -7.05 -20.50
N CYS A 489 20.44 -5.98 -21.24
CA CYS A 489 19.41 -5.00 -20.89
C CYS A 489 18.33 -4.91 -21.99
N PRO A 490 17.60 -6.00 -22.29
CA PRO A 490 16.64 -6.05 -23.39
C PRO A 490 15.34 -5.30 -23.07
N ASP A 491 14.73 -4.68 -24.08
CA ASP A 491 13.41 -4.07 -23.96
C ASP A 491 12.33 -5.14 -23.75
N ILE A 492 11.19 -4.77 -23.15
CA ILE A 492 10.09 -5.68 -22.82
C ILE A 492 8.86 -5.37 -23.66
N ASP A 493 8.24 -6.39 -24.25
CA ASP A 493 6.88 -6.27 -24.77
C ASP A 493 5.89 -6.30 -23.59
N PRO A 494 5.15 -5.21 -23.33
CA PRO A 494 4.23 -5.14 -22.17
C PRO A 494 3.04 -6.10 -22.28
N VAL A 495 2.70 -6.58 -23.49
CA VAL A 495 1.56 -7.47 -23.75
C VAL A 495 1.96 -8.92 -23.53
N THR A 496 3.00 -9.40 -24.20
CA THR A 496 3.44 -10.80 -24.10
C THR A 496 4.36 -11.04 -22.89
N TYR A 497 4.95 -9.96 -22.36
CA TYR A 497 5.95 -10.01 -21.31
C TYR A 497 7.20 -10.81 -21.68
N LYS A 498 7.47 -10.90 -22.99
CA LYS A 498 8.73 -11.38 -23.54
C LYS A 498 9.64 -10.22 -23.84
N ASP A 499 10.93 -10.39 -23.57
CA ASP A 499 11.91 -9.38 -23.92
C ASP A 499 12.31 -9.42 -25.40
N SER A 500 13.10 -8.44 -25.84
CA SER A 500 13.59 -8.34 -27.22
C SER A 500 14.50 -9.49 -27.65
N ASN A 501 14.93 -10.35 -26.73
CA ASN A 501 15.67 -11.59 -27.01
C ASN A 501 14.73 -12.82 -27.07
N GLY A 502 13.42 -12.61 -26.92
CA GLY A 502 12.40 -13.67 -26.94
C GLY A 502 12.24 -14.42 -25.62
N VAL A 503 12.87 -13.97 -24.54
CA VAL A 503 12.83 -14.64 -23.22
C VAL A 503 11.58 -14.20 -22.47
N GLN A 504 10.83 -15.17 -21.95
CA GLN A 504 9.69 -14.90 -21.06
C GLN A 504 10.20 -14.31 -19.75
N GLN A 505 9.76 -13.11 -19.41
CA GLN A 505 10.01 -12.49 -18.12
C GLN A 505 8.80 -12.71 -17.20
N TYR A 506 8.97 -12.44 -15.91
CA TYR A 506 7.93 -12.64 -14.89
C TYR A 506 7.82 -11.39 -14.02
N ARG A 507 6.58 -10.94 -13.78
CA ARG A 507 6.30 -9.92 -12.76
C ARG A 507 6.55 -10.56 -11.42
N ILE A 508 7.35 -9.91 -10.59
CA ILE A 508 7.74 -10.43 -9.27
C ILE A 508 7.54 -9.41 -8.16
N GLY A 509 7.20 -8.16 -8.47
CA GLY A 509 7.18 -7.14 -7.42
C GLY A 509 6.73 -5.76 -7.86
N THR A 510 6.81 -4.82 -6.92
CA THR A 510 6.56 -3.40 -7.13
C THR A 510 7.28 -2.56 -6.07
N VAL A 511 7.42 -1.26 -6.32
CA VAL A 511 8.00 -0.29 -5.38
C VAL A 511 6.91 0.35 -4.51
N GLY A 512 7.17 0.47 -3.21
CA GLY A 512 6.22 1.02 -2.24
C GLY A 512 6.20 2.54 -2.19
N THR A 513 7.26 3.16 -1.67
CA THR A 513 7.39 4.62 -1.56
C THR A 513 8.87 5.01 -1.65
N THR A 514 9.16 6.29 -1.90
CA THR A 514 10.50 6.85 -1.78
C THR A 514 10.80 7.26 -0.35
N ASN A 515 12.06 7.17 0.06
CA ASN A 515 12.52 7.57 1.38
C ASN A 515 13.80 8.39 1.28
N THR A 516 13.84 9.53 1.96
CA THR A 516 15.03 10.37 2.11
C THR A 516 15.33 10.53 3.59
N SER A 517 16.51 10.12 4.05
CA SER A 517 16.92 10.39 5.44
C SER A 517 17.11 11.90 5.66
N ALA A 518 16.98 12.36 6.91
CA ALA A 518 17.12 13.77 7.26
C ALA A 518 18.48 14.37 6.84
N ASP A 519 19.55 13.57 6.90
CA ASP A 519 20.91 13.93 6.48
C ASP A 519 21.17 13.69 4.97
N LYS A 520 20.16 13.23 4.22
CA LYS A 520 20.19 12.89 2.80
C LYS A 520 21.22 11.82 2.40
N ARG A 521 21.76 11.07 3.36
CA ARG A 521 22.69 9.96 3.09
C ARG A 521 21.99 8.69 2.62
N GLU A 522 20.69 8.57 2.88
CA GLU A 522 19.84 7.53 2.33
C GLU A 522 18.83 8.16 1.38
N GLN A 523 18.90 7.81 0.11
CA GLN A 523 17.94 8.19 -0.93
C GLN A 523 17.46 6.94 -1.62
N SER A 524 16.35 6.40 -1.16
CA SER A 524 15.97 5.01 -1.42
C SER A 524 14.53 4.83 -1.90
N ILE A 525 14.25 3.68 -2.49
CA ILE A 525 12.90 3.20 -2.79
C ILE A 525 12.62 1.94 -1.97
N TYR A 526 11.43 1.82 -1.38
CA TYR A 526 10.98 0.56 -0.81
C TYR A 526 10.64 -0.43 -1.92
N ILE A 527 11.10 -1.67 -1.80
CA ILE A 527 10.80 -2.74 -2.76
C ILE A 527 10.01 -3.86 -2.09
N ARG A 528 9.10 -4.46 -2.84
CA ARG A 528 8.29 -5.61 -2.44
C ARG A 528 8.36 -6.65 -3.54
N MET A 529 8.75 -7.87 -3.21
CA MET A 529 8.86 -8.96 -4.17
C MET A 529 8.26 -10.24 -3.61
N LEU A 530 7.59 -10.98 -4.50
CA LEU A 530 7.03 -12.29 -4.25
C LEU A 530 7.33 -13.19 -5.45
N LEU A 531 8.14 -14.21 -5.24
CA LEU A 531 8.56 -15.15 -6.27
C LEU A 531 7.65 -16.38 -6.21
N SER A 532 6.64 -16.43 -7.07
CA SER A 532 5.56 -17.43 -7.02
C SER A 532 5.47 -18.28 -8.29
N SER A 533 6.58 -18.92 -8.67
CA SER A 533 6.63 -19.79 -9.84
C SER A 533 7.77 -20.81 -9.72
N PRO A 534 7.57 -22.08 -10.12
CA PRO A 534 8.61 -23.11 -10.12
C PRO A 534 9.85 -22.73 -10.95
N VAL A 535 9.73 -21.81 -11.91
CA VAL A 535 10.85 -21.30 -12.71
C VAL A 535 11.96 -20.70 -11.85
N PHE A 536 11.64 -20.26 -10.63
CA PHE A 536 12.60 -19.67 -9.69
C PHE A 536 13.40 -20.71 -8.88
N GLY A 537 13.13 -22.01 -9.04
CA GLY A 537 13.88 -23.08 -8.38
C GLY A 537 13.91 -22.91 -6.86
N ASN A 538 15.12 -22.79 -6.27
CA ASN A 538 15.28 -22.60 -4.83
C ASN A 538 14.72 -21.27 -4.30
N LEU A 539 14.49 -20.29 -5.18
CA LEU A 539 13.88 -19.01 -4.83
C LEU A 539 12.34 -19.03 -4.91
N ASP A 540 11.75 -20.16 -5.30
CA ASP A 540 10.29 -20.26 -5.37
C ASP A 540 9.65 -20.21 -3.97
N GLY A 541 8.74 -19.26 -3.77
CA GLY A 541 8.08 -18.93 -2.51
C GLY A 541 8.71 -17.76 -1.75
N VAL A 542 9.83 -17.20 -2.22
CA VAL A 542 10.51 -16.08 -1.54
C VAL A 542 9.59 -14.84 -1.51
N ALA A 543 9.41 -14.33 -0.30
CA ALA A 543 8.70 -13.11 0.07
C ALA A 543 9.69 -12.11 0.66
N ALA A 544 9.80 -10.93 0.05
CA ALA A 544 10.79 -9.93 0.41
C ALA A 544 10.15 -8.54 0.47
N GLY A 545 10.28 -7.84 1.60
CA GLY A 545 9.69 -6.50 1.78
C GLY A 545 8.17 -6.47 1.96
N ILE A 546 7.55 -7.64 2.15
CA ILE A 546 6.14 -7.82 2.51
C ILE A 546 6.07 -8.36 3.94
N GLN A 547 4.99 -8.08 4.69
CA GLN A 547 4.87 -8.46 6.12
C GLN A 547 4.01 -9.72 6.36
N PRO A 548 4.55 -10.95 6.34
CA PRO A 548 3.79 -12.13 6.74
C PRO A 548 3.80 -12.41 8.26
N SER A 549 4.73 -11.85 9.04
CA SER A 549 4.74 -11.96 10.53
C SER A 549 5.92 -11.28 11.23
N GLN A 550 6.89 -10.74 10.49
CA GLN A 550 8.04 -10.00 11.04
C GLN A 550 8.32 -8.81 10.12
N SER A 551 8.64 -7.65 10.72
CA SER A 551 8.87 -6.40 10.04
C SER A 551 10.10 -6.51 9.12
N THR A 552 9.91 -6.92 7.86
CA THR A 552 10.92 -6.76 6.82
C THR A 552 10.49 -5.59 5.96
N SER A 553 11.20 -4.47 6.04
CA SER A 553 11.20 -3.55 4.91
C SER A 553 12.51 -3.68 4.18
N LEU A 554 12.41 -3.64 2.87
CA LEU A 554 13.53 -3.66 1.96
C LEU A 554 13.54 -2.36 1.18
N ARG A 555 14.73 -1.78 1.07
CA ARG A 555 14.97 -0.51 0.39
C ARG A 555 16.17 -0.64 -0.54
N LEU A 556 16.09 -0.08 -1.74
CA LEU A 556 17.26 0.13 -2.60
C LEU A 556 17.73 1.57 -2.48
N ASN A 557 18.95 1.78 -1.98
CA ASN A 557 19.57 3.10 -1.90
C ASN A 557 20.21 3.47 -3.25
N LEU A 558 19.72 4.53 -3.87
CA LEU A 558 20.07 5.00 -5.20
C LEU A 558 21.03 6.19 -5.20
N MET A 559 21.55 6.59 -4.03
CA MET A 559 22.37 7.79 -3.86
C MET A 559 23.51 7.91 -4.89
N ASN A 560 24.22 6.82 -5.19
CA ASN A 560 25.30 6.83 -6.18
C ASN A 560 24.79 7.16 -7.60
N LEU A 561 23.65 6.58 -8.00
CA LEU A 561 23.04 6.85 -9.30
C LEU A 561 22.52 8.28 -9.40
N LEU A 562 22.02 8.84 -8.30
CA LEU A 562 21.61 10.24 -8.23
C LEU A 562 22.78 11.23 -8.34
N GLN A 563 24.01 10.77 -8.12
CA GLN A 563 25.26 11.51 -8.30
C GLN A 563 26.00 11.13 -9.60
N ASP A 564 25.31 10.51 -10.56
CA ASP A 564 25.87 10.03 -11.82
C ASP A 564 27.02 8.99 -11.67
N ASN A 565 27.17 8.37 -10.50
CA ASN A 565 28.21 7.40 -10.20
C ASN A 565 27.70 5.96 -10.35
N VAL A 566 27.52 5.52 -11.60
CA VAL A 566 27.10 4.13 -11.91
C VAL A 566 28.10 3.10 -11.36
N LYS A 567 29.40 3.41 -11.38
CA LYS A 567 30.46 2.51 -10.87
C LYS A 567 30.37 2.26 -9.37
N GLY A 568 29.79 3.19 -8.62
CA GLY A 568 29.53 3.02 -7.19
C GLY A 568 28.46 1.98 -6.88
N GLY A 569 27.70 1.51 -7.89
CA GLY A 569 26.61 0.55 -7.71
C GLY A 569 25.48 1.10 -6.84
N ILE A 570 24.58 0.21 -6.41
CA ILE A 570 23.52 0.53 -5.45
C ILE A 570 23.57 -0.45 -4.28
N PHE A 571 22.89 -0.10 -3.18
CA PHE A 571 22.85 -0.94 -1.99
C PHE A 571 21.43 -1.35 -1.68
N ILE A 572 21.28 -2.58 -1.19
CA ILE A 572 20.03 -3.08 -0.62
C ILE A 572 20.11 -3.01 0.90
N LEU A 573 19.16 -2.29 1.48
CA LEU A 573 19.04 -2.04 2.90
C LEU A 573 17.78 -2.73 3.41
N GLY A 574 17.81 -3.17 4.65
CA GLY A 574 16.61 -3.66 5.30
C GLY A 574 16.83 -3.88 6.77
N TYR A 575 15.75 -4.28 7.44
CA TYR A 575 15.81 -4.68 8.83
C TYR A 575 15.11 -6.02 9.01
N ARG A 576 15.61 -6.79 9.98
CA ARG A 576 15.03 -8.05 10.42
C ARG A 576 14.83 -7.99 11.91
N THR A 577 13.62 -8.31 12.34
CA THR A 577 13.23 -8.36 13.74
C THR A 577 13.00 -9.81 14.14
N TYR A 578 13.60 -10.27 15.23
CA TYR A 578 13.38 -11.61 15.79
C TYR A 578 13.27 -11.55 17.30
N ILE A 579 12.67 -12.58 17.89
CA ILE A 579 12.64 -12.76 19.35
C ILE A 579 13.87 -13.58 19.72
N ASP A 580 14.67 -13.08 20.65
CA ASP A 580 15.74 -13.85 21.27
C ASP A 580 15.11 -14.83 22.26
N ASP A 581 15.12 -16.12 21.93
CA ASP A 581 14.51 -17.18 22.73
C ASP A 581 15.08 -17.27 24.16
N SER A 582 16.31 -16.79 24.38
CA SER A 582 16.96 -16.82 25.70
C SER A 582 16.53 -15.67 26.60
N THR A 583 16.15 -14.52 26.03
CA THR A 583 15.79 -13.31 26.77
C THR A 583 14.33 -12.87 26.59
N GLY A 584 13.60 -13.49 25.65
CA GLY A 584 12.26 -13.09 25.23
C GLY A 584 12.20 -11.70 24.58
N LYS A 585 13.35 -11.07 24.30
CA LYS A 585 13.42 -9.70 23.79
C LYS A 585 13.35 -9.67 22.27
N THR A 586 12.65 -8.69 21.76
CA THR A 586 12.67 -8.35 20.33
C THR A 586 14.01 -7.67 19.98
N LEU A 587 14.81 -8.32 19.13
CA LEU A 587 16.03 -7.78 18.56
C LEU A 587 15.77 -7.30 17.13
N VAL A 588 16.37 -6.17 16.75
CA VAL A 588 16.30 -5.61 15.40
C VAL A 588 17.71 -5.56 14.81
N THR A 589 17.90 -6.14 13.63
CA THR A 589 19.16 -6.15 12.89
C THR A 589 18.98 -5.44 11.55
N THR A 590 20.04 -4.85 10.99
CA THR A 590 20.02 -4.13 9.72
C THR A 590 20.35 -5.04 8.53
N VAL A 591 19.83 -6.26 8.54
CA VAL A 591 20.07 -7.26 7.48
C VAL A 591 18.90 -7.25 6.49
N PRO A 592 19.13 -6.99 5.19
CA PRO A 592 18.08 -7.06 4.16
C PRO A 592 17.64 -8.51 3.98
N SER A 593 16.58 -8.89 4.67
CA SER A 593 16.17 -10.29 4.83
C SER A 593 14.92 -10.62 4.04
N TRP A 594 14.76 -11.90 3.71
CA TRP A 594 13.58 -12.45 3.06
C TRP A 594 13.10 -13.71 3.80
N THR A 595 11.83 -14.08 3.60
CA THR A 595 11.22 -15.28 4.17
C THR A 595 10.53 -16.11 3.09
N ASN A 596 10.23 -17.35 3.37
CA ASN A 596 9.41 -18.20 2.52
C ASN A 596 8.35 -18.88 3.39
N PRO A 597 7.14 -18.27 3.51
CA PRO A 597 6.04 -18.83 4.30
C PRO A 597 5.77 -20.31 4.02
N TYR A 598 5.69 -20.71 2.74
CA TYR A 598 5.47 -22.10 2.36
C TYR A 598 6.54 -23.05 2.96
N ALA A 599 7.81 -22.72 2.78
CA ALA A 599 8.92 -23.51 3.32
C ALA A 599 8.95 -23.51 4.86
N LYS A 600 8.55 -22.41 5.50
CA LYS A 600 8.42 -22.33 6.97
C LYS A 600 7.35 -23.30 7.48
N PHE A 601 6.21 -23.40 6.80
CA PHE A 601 5.19 -24.38 7.16
C PHE A 601 5.62 -25.81 6.88
N GLN A 602 6.39 -26.04 5.81
CA GLN A 602 6.98 -27.36 5.58
C GLN A 602 7.93 -27.73 6.72
N HIS A 603 8.71 -26.78 7.23
CA HIS A 603 9.56 -27.00 8.41
C HIS A 603 8.73 -27.39 9.64
N ILE A 604 7.65 -26.65 9.93
CA ILE A 604 6.73 -26.95 11.05
C ILE A 604 6.20 -28.38 10.96
N TYR A 605 5.68 -28.78 9.78
CA TYR A 605 5.22 -30.15 9.53
C TYR A 605 6.34 -31.18 9.78
N ASN A 606 7.55 -30.93 9.24
CA ASN A 606 8.67 -31.86 9.36
C ASN A 606 9.17 -32.08 10.78
N THR A 607 8.98 -31.11 11.68
CA THR A 607 9.46 -31.16 13.06
C THR A 607 8.44 -31.72 14.05
N ALA A 608 7.20 -31.97 13.63
CA ALA A 608 6.18 -32.56 14.50
C ALA A 608 6.46 -34.05 14.76
N GLU A 609 6.30 -34.50 16.01
CA GLU A 609 6.78 -35.80 16.51
C GLU A 609 6.25 -37.01 15.72
N ASP A 610 5.03 -36.94 15.19
CA ASP A 610 4.36 -38.04 14.50
C ASP A 610 4.54 -38.05 12.97
N ASN A 611 5.26 -37.08 12.41
CA ASN A 611 5.38 -36.94 10.96
C ASN A 611 6.65 -37.59 10.41
N THR A 612 6.51 -38.25 9.27
CA THR A 612 7.66 -38.79 8.52
C THR A 612 7.94 -37.93 7.30
N SER A 613 9.07 -37.22 7.30
CA SER A 613 9.46 -36.34 6.19
C SER A 613 10.32 -37.04 5.15
N THR A 614 9.94 -36.91 3.88
CA THR A 614 10.79 -37.31 2.74
C THR A 614 11.98 -36.36 2.59
N GLN A 615 12.96 -36.73 1.76
CA GLN A 615 14.09 -35.84 1.49
C GLN A 615 13.64 -34.54 0.80
N GLU A 616 12.71 -34.63 -0.15
CA GLU A 616 12.13 -33.45 -0.82
C GLU A 616 11.48 -32.47 0.18
N MET A 617 10.71 -32.99 1.13
CA MET A 617 10.11 -32.17 2.19
C MET A 617 11.17 -31.47 3.05
N LYS A 618 12.28 -32.16 3.34
CA LYS A 618 13.42 -31.57 4.07
C LYS A 618 14.11 -30.49 3.25
N ASP A 619 14.29 -30.71 1.94
CA ASP A 619 14.92 -29.76 1.02
C ASP A 619 14.09 -28.48 0.83
N ILE A 620 12.76 -28.60 0.82
CA ILE A 620 11.85 -27.44 0.82
C ILE A 620 12.02 -26.64 2.12
N ALA A 621 12.06 -27.31 3.28
CA ALA A 621 12.20 -26.64 4.57
C ALA A 621 13.52 -25.86 4.74
N LEU A 622 14.57 -26.21 3.99
CA LEU A 622 15.82 -25.45 3.96
C LEU A 622 15.67 -24.02 3.39
N ARG A 623 14.56 -23.74 2.69
CA ARG A 623 14.31 -22.46 2.00
C ARG A 623 13.55 -21.45 2.86
N GLN A 624 13.37 -21.69 4.16
CA GLN A 624 12.47 -20.90 5.01
C GLN A 624 12.83 -19.41 5.17
N SER A 625 14.12 -19.06 5.11
CA SER A 625 14.59 -17.68 5.24
C SER A 625 16.00 -17.48 4.69
N GLY A 626 16.36 -16.21 4.54
CA GLY A 626 17.70 -15.79 4.18
C GLY A 626 17.84 -14.28 4.07
N TYR A 627 18.86 -13.84 3.37
CA TYR A 627 19.18 -12.43 3.20
C TYR A 627 19.78 -12.12 1.83
N PHE A 628 19.76 -10.83 1.46
CA PHE A 628 20.44 -10.31 0.29
C PHE A 628 21.84 -9.83 0.67
N GLU A 629 22.82 -10.00 -0.20
CA GLU A 629 24.09 -9.29 -0.05
C GLU A 629 23.86 -7.78 -0.20
N GLY A 630 24.46 -6.97 0.68
CA GLY A 630 24.18 -5.52 0.73
C GLY A 630 24.54 -4.77 -0.55
N ASN A 631 25.53 -5.26 -1.31
CA ASN A 631 25.90 -4.70 -2.60
C ASN A 631 25.02 -5.29 -3.70
N VAL A 632 24.48 -4.43 -4.55
CA VAL A 632 23.69 -4.83 -5.72
C VAL A 632 24.48 -4.51 -6.98
N THR A 633 24.64 -5.51 -7.84
CA THR A 633 25.43 -5.39 -9.07
C THR A 633 24.58 -4.80 -10.19
N LEU A 634 25.10 -3.79 -10.89
CA LEU A 634 24.50 -3.27 -12.13
C LEU A 634 25.18 -3.96 -13.32
N PRO A 635 24.44 -4.51 -14.30
CA PRO A 635 25.04 -5.14 -15.47
C PRO A 635 25.77 -4.11 -16.33
N ALA A 636 26.79 -4.53 -17.08
CA ALA A 636 27.62 -3.62 -17.87
C ALA A 636 26.84 -2.85 -18.96
N CYS A 637 25.71 -3.41 -19.42
CA CYS A 637 24.81 -2.74 -20.36
C CYS A 637 24.03 -1.57 -19.75
N TYR A 638 23.91 -1.50 -18.42
CA TYR A 638 23.13 -0.46 -17.75
C TYR A 638 23.90 0.86 -17.70
N GLN A 639 23.26 1.92 -18.19
CA GLN A 639 23.78 3.29 -18.15
C GLN A 639 22.64 4.25 -17.85
N LEU A 640 22.97 5.37 -17.19
CA LEU A 640 22.05 6.49 -17.05
C LEU A 640 21.82 7.11 -18.43
N LYS A 641 20.56 7.22 -18.84
CA LYS A 641 20.15 7.81 -20.11
C LYS A 641 19.79 9.28 -19.90
N THR A 642 20.01 10.11 -20.91
CA THR A 642 19.63 11.54 -20.91
C THR A 642 18.35 11.74 -21.71
N LYS A 643 17.40 12.54 -21.19
CA LYS A 643 16.19 12.91 -21.91
C LYS A 643 16.54 13.86 -23.07
N ILE A 644 16.25 13.43 -24.29
CA ILE A 644 16.49 14.18 -25.54
C ILE A 644 15.36 15.16 -25.82
#